data_AF-A0A7X9D531-F1
#
_entry.id   AF-A0A7X9D531-F1
#
_cell.length_a   1.000
_cell.length_b   1.000
_cell.length_c   1.000
_cell.angle_alpha   90.00
_cell.angle_beta   90.00
_cell.angle_gamma   90.00
#
_symmetry.space_group_name_H-M   'P 1'
#
loop_
_entity.id
_entity.type
_entity.pdbx_description
1 polymer ?
#
loop_
_entity_poly.entity_id
_entity_poly.type
_entity_poly.pdbx_seq_one_letter_code
_entity_poly.pdbx_strand_id
1 'polypeptide(L)'
;MKFPLQESIEQMFSRELSLHGRAFVNNQALSGMEVREFNIDGYPAKLFFNPAREASVMADISEEVIRNRQCFLCEEGLSPEQLGTSWHSPASGEEYIFRVNPFPIFDLHFTISLSYHKRQQIEGHFGDMAAIARELPDYTIFYNGPMCGASAPDHLHFQAVPAGNMPSEVIARRGEHLEPVYNCISGSISRLNIWSNGSYLLRSDSRSGIETLFSRLMSCAPTYDGTEWEPRVNILSWWDSDHYSTLVHFRRESRPACFSAEDPKERILISPACVEMSGIAIVSSRDSFELLTAGKLTSIIEEVSLDKKTAHIMENKLKRTQAELAVGIFSEEKVEFSFNAPYQAGDKTYKGDFSAIVKEGKVLFDGELHDQIIFSSNEENGTFTLKDVTIGVNFHWERKEDQVFAGSLKLIVEKGRVTAINLIGIEDYLISVISSEMSATSSKQLLKAHAVISRSWTLAQIVKNKEITASEQEYSACIETEDELIKWYDREDHTNFDVCADDHCQRYQGLTRASTEAVREVIDETWGEVLTYEGKICDARFSKCCGGVFEEFPYCWEDKDMPYLRKQLDNKSTDPIPDLTIEENAREWIYSSPKAFCNTTDQRILSQVLNTYDQETVNFFRWKEHYSQQELSDLIKSRSGVDYGEILDLIPVARGTSGRLWKLRIVGSKRSRTIGKELEIRRTLSPSHLYSSAFVVEKKGVTASGAPASFTLIGAGWGHGVGLCQIGAAVMGDLEYDYREILLHYFNGASIDKQY
;
A
#
# COMPACT_ATOMS: atom_id res chain seq x y z
N MET A 1 27.71 39.68 -24.75
CA MET A 1 27.90 38.26 -24.40
C MET A 1 26.98 37.99 -23.21
N LYS A 2 26.17 36.92 -23.21
CA LYS A 2 25.49 36.50 -21.98
C LYS A 2 26.57 35.82 -21.13
N PHE A 3 26.87 36.40 -19.98
CA PHE A 3 27.76 35.77 -19.00
C PHE A 3 27.05 34.55 -18.40
N PRO A 4 27.78 33.53 -17.92
CA PRO A 4 27.22 32.50 -17.04
C PRO A 4 26.45 33.14 -15.87
N LEU A 5 25.43 32.45 -15.36
CA LEU A 5 24.59 32.96 -14.26
C LEU A 5 25.44 33.36 -13.05
N GLN A 6 26.37 32.50 -12.65
CA GLN A 6 27.27 32.73 -11.52
C GLN A 6 28.07 34.05 -11.64
N GLU A 7 28.73 34.27 -12.78
CA GLU A 7 29.47 35.52 -13.01
C GLU A 7 28.56 36.75 -12.94
N SER A 8 27.33 36.62 -13.43
CA SER A 8 26.34 37.71 -13.43
C SER A 8 25.92 38.10 -12.02
N ILE A 9 25.63 37.12 -11.15
CA ILE A 9 25.20 37.38 -9.77
C ILE A 9 26.35 37.90 -8.89
N GLU A 10 27.58 37.44 -9.11
CA GLU A 10 28.76 37.91 -8.36
C GLU A 10 29.16 39.35 -8.75
N GLN A 11 29.05 39.69 -10.04
CA GLN A 11 29.22 41.08 -10.49
C GLN A 11 28.12 41.99 -9.92
N MET A 12 26.87 41.53 -9.91
CA MET A 12 25.76 42.26 -9.29
C MET A 12 26.00 42.49 -7.80
N PHE A 13 26.45 41.47 -7.07
CA PHE A 13 26.78 41.58 -5.64
C PHE A 13 27.85 42.63 -5.38
N SER A 14 28.96 42.57 -6.13
CA SER A 14 30.06 43.53 -6.02
C SER A 14 29.60 44.96 -6.32
N ARG A 15 28.74 45.13 -7.32
CA ARG A 15 28.17 46.42 -7.71
C ARG A 15 27.23 46.97 -6.63
N GLU A 16 26.33 46.15 -6.09
CA GLU A 16 25.39 46.59 -5.05
C GLU A 16 26.11 47.00 -3.77
N LEU A 17 27.14 46.24 -3.35
CA LEU A 17 27.96 46.62 -2.19
C LEU A 17 28.68 47.96 -2.36
N SER A 18 29.06 48.33 -3.59
CA SER A 18 29.68 49.63 -3.86
C SER A 18 28.74 50.83 -3.67
N LEU A 19 27.42 50.60 -3.59
CA LEU A 19 26.43 51.64 -3.36
C LEU A 19 26.32 52.05 -1.87
N HIS A 20 27.02 51.34 -0.97
CA HIS A 20 27.04 51.61 0.48
C HIS A 20 25.64 51.65 1.14
N GLY A 21 24.66 50.95 0.56
CA GLY A 21 23.31 50.81 1.09
C GLY A 21 23.19 49.80 2.24
N ARG A 22 21.96 49.40 2.57
CA ARG A 22 21.67 48.46 3.69
C ARG A 22 22.43 47.13 3.57
N ALA A 23 22.46 46.56 2.37
CA ALA A 23 23.18 45.30 2.12
C ALA A 23 24.67 45.43 2.45
N PHE A 24 25.31 46.57 2.15
CA PHE A 24 26.70 46.82 2.49
C PHE A 24 26.95 46.88 4.00
N VAL A 25 26.13 47.66 4.73
CA VAL A 25 26.25 47.79 6.18
C VAL A 25 26.11 46.43 6.87
N ASN A 26 25.11 45.65 6.47
CA ASN A 26 24.87 44.34 7.07
C ASN A 26 25.91 43.29 6.66
N ASN A 27 26.49 43.37 5.46
CA ASN A 27 27.63 42.51 5.08
C ASN A 27 28.89 42.86 5.88
N GLN A 28 29.19 44.14 6.14
CA GLN A 28 30.33 44.50 7.00
C GLN A 28 30.19 43.96 8.42
N ALA A 29 28.96 43.83 8.93
CA ALA A 29 28.72 43.28 10.26
C ALA A 29 29.11 41.79 10.38
N LEU A 30 29.25 41.05 9.27
CA LEU A 30 29.67 39.64 9.25
C LEU A 30 31.10 39.45 9.77
N SER A 31 32.04 40.32 9.38
CA SER A 31 33.48 40.14 9.67
C SER A 31 33.86 40.32 11.14
N GLY A 32 32.93 40.75 12.01
CA GLY A 32 33.15 40.99 13.43
C GLY A 32 32.26 40.18 14.36
N MET A 33 31.58 39.15 13.86
CA MET A 33 30.63 38.37 14.66
C MET A 33 31.30 37.55 15.76
N GLU A 34 30.71 37.59 16.96
CA GLU A 34 31.09 36.70 18.04
C GLU A 34 30.54 35.29 17.75
N VAL A 35 31.42 34.29 17.80
CA VAL A 35 31.10 32.88 17.49
C VAL A 35 31.42 32.00 18.68
N ARG A 36 30.50 31.11 19.03
CA ARG A 36 30.72 30.00 19.98
C ARG A 36 30.57 28.68 19.23
N GLU A 37 31.55 27.81 19.35
CA GLU A 37 31.52 26.48 18.74
C GLU A 37 31.08 25.43 19.76
N PHE A 38 30.31 24.46 19.30
CA PHE A 38 29.85 23.31 20.06
C PHE A 38 30.20 22.02 19.30
N ASN A 39 30.39 20.95 20.07
CA ASN A 39 30.39 19.59 19.56
C ASN A 39 29.29 18.82 20.27
N ILE A 40 28.25 18.42 19.54
CA ILE A 40 27.06 17.75 20.07
C ILE A 40 27.13 16.31 19.58
N ASP A 41 27.59 15.40 20.43
CA ASP A 41 27.72 13.97 20.13
C ASP A 41 28.49 13.67 18.83
N GLY A 42 29.55 14.44 18.55
CA GLY A 42 30.35 14.31 17.33
C GLY A 42 29.89 15.20 16.17
N TYR A 43 28.75 15.86 16.30
CA TYR A 43 28.22 16.82 15.32
C TYR A 43 28.72 18.24 15.61
N PRO A 44 29.44 18.90 14.67
CA PRO A 44 29.92 20.26 14.86
C PRO A 44 28.76 21.26 14.70
N ALA A 45 28.59 22.15 15.67
CA ALA A 45 27.60 23.23 15.61
C ALA A 45 28.23 24.58 15.98
N LYS A 46 27.70 25.67 15.43
CA LYS A 46 28.17 27.04 15.67
C LYS A 46 27.02 27.93 16.10
N LEU A 47 27.28 28.86 17.01
CA LEU A 47 26.37 29.89 17.45
C LEU A 47 26.95 31.27 17.13
N PHE A 48 26.23 32.04 16.32
CA PHE A 48 26.59 33.40 15.92
C PHE A 48 25.73 34.43 16.65
N PHE A 49 26.36 35.49 17.13
CA PHE A 49 25.68 36.69 17.61
C PHE A 49 25.61 37.74 16.49
N ASN A 50 24.40 38.00 15.98
CA ASN A 50 24.16 38.97 14.91
C ASN A 50 22.96 39.88 15.20
N PRO A 51 23.19 41.04 15.86
CA PRO A 51 22.14 42.02 16.13
C PRO A 51 21.40 42.54 14.89
N ALA A 52 22.07 42.59 13.73
CA ALA A 52 21.47 43.12 12.50
C ALA A 52 20.29 42.28 11.98
N ARG A 53 20.09 41.06 12.51
CA ARG A 53 18.98 40.16 12.14
C ARG A 53 17.74 40.28 13.02
N GLU A 54 17.72 41.15 14.02
CA GLU A 54 16.58 41.28 14.93
C GLU A 54 15.25 41.51 14.17
N ALA A 55 15.24 42.41 13.20
CA ALA A 55 14.05 42.68 12.37
C ALA A 55 13.57 41.45 11.57
N SER A 56 14.49 40.59 11.13
CA SER A 56 14.16 39.36 10.39
C SER A 56 13.64 38.27 11.32
N VAL A 57 14.19 38.13 12.53
CA VAL A 57 13.80 37.10 13.50
C VAL A 57 12.44 37.44 14.14
N MET A 58 12.19 38.71 14.41
CA MET A 58 10.99 39.21 15.06
C MET A 58 9.85 39.53 14.10
N ALA A 59 10.02 39.26 12.80
CA ALA A 59 8.99 39.52 11.80
C ALA A 59 7.68 38.78 12.14
N ASP A 60 6.58 39.53 12.16
CA ASP A 60 5.23 38.98 12.30
C ASP A 60 4.79 38.41 10.95
N ILE A 61 4.48 37.12 10.96
CA ILE A 61 4.08 36.31 9.80
C ILE A 61 2.64 35.81 9.95
N SER A 62 1.84 36.45 10.80
CA SER A 62 0.40 36.19 10.86
C SER A 62 -0.29 36.57 9.55
N GLU A 63 -1.35 35.84 9.20
CA GLU A 63 -2.12 36.11 7.98
C GLU A 63 -2.64 37.55 7.90
N GLU A 64 -3.00 38.14 9.04
CA GLU A 64 -3.47 39.52 9.13
C GLU A 64 -2.39 40.52 8.75
N VAL A 65 -1.17 40.35 9.27
CA VAL A 65 -0.04 41.23 8.92
C VAL A 65 0.39 41.03 7.48
N ILE A 66 0.46 39.78 7.02
CA ILE A 66 0.84 39.45 5.64
C ILE A 66 -0.14 40.04 4.63
N ARG A 67 -1.45 39.95 4.88
CA ARG A 67 -2.47 40.51 3.97
C ARG A 67 -2.36 42.02 3.82
N ASN A 68 -1.89 42.71 4.85
CA ASN A 68 -1.87 44.17 4.91
C ASN A 68 -0.48 44.77 4.64
N ARG A 69 0.59 43.96 4.60
CA ARG A 69 1.94 44.45 4.31
C ARG A 69 2.19 44.53 2.82
N GLN A 70 3.05 45.46 2.43
CA GLN A 70 3.64 45.45 1.10
C GLN A 70 4.72 44.36 1.02
N CYS A 71 4.63 43.45 0.04
CA CYS A 71 5.61 42.38 -0.11
C CYS A 71 6.97 42.95 -0.54
N PHE A 72 8.01 42.70 0.27
CA PHE A 72 9.38 43.20 0.05
C PHE A 72 10.16 42.43 -1.02
N LEU A 73 9.55 41.43 -1.67
CA LEU A 73 10.11 40.70 -2.81
C LEU A 73 9.50 41.12 -4.15
N CYS A 74 8.35 41.83 -4.12
CA CYS A 74 7.74 42.45 -5.28
C CYS A 74 8.40 43.79 -5.61
N GLU A 75 8.40 44.19 -6.89
CA GLU A 75 9.04 45.43 -7.35
C GLU A 75 8.64 46.67 -6.54
N GLU A 76 7.36 46.79 -6.18
CA GLU A 76 6.83 47.93 -5.44
C GLU A 76 7.41 48.05 -4.01
N GLY A 77 7.82 46.92 -3.41
CA GLY A 77 8.33 46.85 -2.04
C GLY A 77 9.87 46.82 -1.93
N LEU A 78 10.59 46.91 -3.04
CA LEU A 78 12.06 46.90 -3.05
C LEU A 78 12.65 48.27 -2.66
N SER A 79 13.82 48.26 -2.04
CA SER A 79 14.61 49.48 -1.84
C SER A 79 15.22 49.95 -3.17
N PRO A 80 15.31 51.27 -3.45
CA PRO A 80 15.82 51.81 -4.72
C PRO A 80 17.24 51.37 -5.08
N GLU A 81 18.06 50.99 -4.09
CA GLU A 81 19.45 50.58 -4.29
C GLU A 81 19.60 49.09 -4.66
N GLN A 82 18.53 48.30 -4.57
CA GLN A 82 18.58 46.85 -4.75
C GLN A 82 18.66 46.48 -6.23
N LEU A 83 19.70 45.73 -6.60
CA LEU A 83 19.90 45.26 -7.96
C LEU A 83 19.28 43.86 -8.13
N GLY A 84 18.97 43.50 -9.38
CA GLY A 84 18.40 42.20 -9.71
C GLY A 84 18.94 41.64 -11.02
N THR A 85 19.17 40.33 -11.05
CA THR A 85 19.52 39.57 -12.25
C THR A 85 18.43 38.53 -12.52
N SER A 86 17.76 38.62 -13.67
CA SER A 86 16.74 37.65 -14.08
C SER A 86 17.35 36.36 -14.61
N TRP A 87 16.69 35.25 -14.33
CA TRP A 87 16.98 33.92 -14.82
C TRP A 87 15.68 33.20 -15.16
N HIS A 88 15.66 32.43 -16.26
CA HIS A 88 14.47 31.71 -16.70
C HIS A 88 14.68 30.21 -16.47
N SER A 89 13.74 29.59 -15.76
CA SER A 89 13.86 28.17 -15.44
C SER A 89 13.74 27.29 -16.67
N PRO A 90 14.70 26.38 -16.92
CA PRO A 90 14.57 25.34 -17.93
C PRO A 90 13.67 24.17 -17.47
N ALA A 91 13.13 24.21 -16.25
CA ALA A 91 12.20 23.20 -15.74
C ALA A 91 10.75 23.65 -15.93
N SER A 92 10.37 24.80 -15.37
CA SER A 92 9.01 25.34 -15.44
C SER A 92 8.78 26.41 -16.50
N GLY A 93 9.84 27.05 -17.00
CA GLY A 93 9.74 28.26 -17.85
C GLY A 93 9.53 29.56 -17.08
N GLU A 94 9.40 29.49 -15.75
CA GLU A 94 9.18 30.65 -14.88
C GLU A 94 10.41 31.56 -14.79
N GLU A 95 10.19 32.84 -14.53
CA GLU A 95 11.26 33.82 -14.32
C GLU A 95 11.54 34.01 -12.82
N TYR A 96 12.82 33.88 -12.45
CA TYR A 96 13.35 34.13 -11.12
C TYR A 96 14.29 35.32 -11.14
N ILE A 97 14.30 36.09 -10.05
CA ILE A 97 15.16 37.26 -9.88
C ILE A 97 16.11 37.01 -8.72
N PHE A 98 17.40 37.02 -9.02
CA PHE A 98 18.49 36.95 -8.06
C PHE A 98 18.79 38.33 -7.51
N ARG A 99 18.82 38.48 -6.18
CA ARG A 99 19.14 39.73 -5.48
C ARG A 99 20.07 39.46 -4.30
N VAL A 100 20.84 40.46 -3.88
CA VAL A 100 21.61 40.36 -2.64
C VAL A 100 20.65 40.25 -1.45
N ASN A 101 20.91 39.32 -0.54
CA ASN A 101 20.09 39.18 0.66
C ASN A 101 20.38 40.37 1.60
N PRO A 102 19.37 41.19 1.97
CA PRO A 102 19.58 42.35 2.82
C PRO A 102 19.92 42.01 4.27
N PHE A 103 19.67 40.78 4.71
CA PHE A 103 20.01 40.25 6.04
C PHE A 103 20.91 39.02 5.91
N PRO A 104 22.16 39.21 5.43
CA PRO A 104 23.06 38.10 5.12
C PRO A 104 23.45 37.32 6.37
N ILE A 105 23.83 36.07 6.15
CA ILE A 105 24.30 35.13 7.17
C ILE A 105 25.75 34.73 6.85
N PHE A 106 25.99 34.47 5.57
CA PHE A 106 27.29 34.16 5.02
C PHE A 106 27.75 35.29 4.11
N ASP A 107 29.06 35.35 3.87
CA ASP A 107 29.60 36.13 2.77
C ASP A 107 29.02 35.57 1.45
N LEU A 108 28.61 36.45 0.53
CA LEU A 108 27.88 36.09 -0.71
C LEU A 108 26.55 35.35 -0.46
N HIS A 109 25.57 36.05 0.10
CA HIS A 109 24.22 35.51 0.33
C HIS A 109 23.19 36.15 -0.61
N PHE A 110 22.46 35.32 -1.37
CA PHE A 110 21.44 35.77 -2.32
C PHE A 110 20.04 35.32 -1.93
N THR A 111 19.05 36.13 -2.28
CA THR A 111 17.63 35.79 -2.31
C THR A 111 17.20 35.61 -3.76
N ILE A 112 16.52 34.51 -4.07
CA ILE A 112 16.10 34.13 -5.42
C ILE A 112 14.57 34.02 -5.40
N SER A 113 13.86 35.06 -5.86
CA SER A 113 12.40 35.11 -5.79
C SER A 113 11.78 34.94 -7.17
N LEU A 114 10.59 34.36 -7.24
CA LEU A 114 9.76 34.39 -8.46
C LEU A 114 9.48 35.85 -8.88
N SER A 115 9.42 36.14 -10.18
CA SER A 115 9.25 37.52 -10.67
C SER A 115 7.89 38.12 -10.34
N TYR A 116 6.87 37.28 -10.13
CA TYR A 116 5.53 37.68 -9.72
C TYR A 116 5.15 37.08 -8.36
N HIS A 117 4.15 37.70 -7.72
CA HIS A 117 3.70 37.30 -6.39
C HIS A 117 2.95 35.97 -6.45
N LYS A 118 3.49 34.94 -5.80
CA LYS A 118 2.90 33.61 -5.66
C LYS A 118 3.30 33.04 -4.31
N ARG A 119 2.37 32.44 -3.58
CA ARG A 119 2.63 31.87 -2.24
C ARG A 119 3.87 30.97 -2.19
N GLN A 120 4.53 30.93 -1.04
CA GLN A 120 5.65 30.02 -0.77
C GLN A 120 5.14 28.57 -0.80
N GLN A 121 5.51 27.84 -1.86
CA GLN A 121 5.16 26.43 -2.05
C GLN A 121 6.23 25.75 -2.91
N ILE A 122 6.80 24.64 -2.42
CA ILE A 122 7.84 23.91 -3.15
C ILE A 122 7.27 22.99 -4.24
N GLU A 123 6.05 22.50 -4.05
CA GLU A 123 5.35 21.67 -5.03
C GLU A 123 5.21 22.43 -6.36
N GLY A 124 5.60 21.76 -7.46
CA GLY A 124 5.67 22.38 -8.80
C GLY A 124 6.93 23.23 -9.06
N HIS A 125 7.75 23.51 -8.04
CA HIS A 125 8.94 24.38 -8.16
C HIS A 125 10.25 23.73 -7.72
N PHE A 126 10.22 22.49 -7.20
CA PHE A 126 11.43 21.75 -6.85
C PHE A 126 12.38 21.55 -8.05
N GLY A 127 11.85 21.29 -9.24
CA GLY A 127 12.65 21.18 -10.46
C GLY A 127 13.42 22.46 -10.81
N ASP A 128 12.85 23.63 -10.46
CA ASP A 128 13.50 24.94 -10.62
C ASP A 128 14.68 25.06 -9.66
N MET A 129 14.48 24.70 -8.39
CA MET A 129 15.53 24.68 -7.36
C MET A 129 16.69 23.77 -7.77
N ALA A 130 16.40 22.57 -8.27
CA ALA A 130 17.40 21.62 -8.75
C ALA A 130 18.17 22.16 -9.98
N ALA A 131 17.47 22.85 -10.89
CA ALA A 131 18.10 23.48 -12.05
C ALA A 131 19.05 24.62 -11.65
N ILE A 132 18.64 25.46 -10.69
CA ILE A 132 19.50 26.52 -10.13
C ILE A 132 20.75 25.92 -9.49
N ALA A 133 20.60 24.85 -8.69
CA ALA A 133 21.72 24.18 -8.04
C ALA A 133 22.77 23.67 -9.03
N ARG A 134 22.34 23.24 -10.22
CA ARG A 134 23.24 22.83 -11.31
C ARG A 134 23.93 24.01 -12.01
N GLU A 135 23.25 25.15 -12.15
CA GLU A 135 23.85 26.35 -12.74
C GLU A 135 24.81 27.08 -11.79
N LEU A 136 24.71 26.81 -10.48
CA LEU A 136 25.54 27.40 -9.43
C LEU A 136 26.27 26.31 -8.62
N PRO A 137 27.24 25.59 -9.22
CA PRO A 137 27.91 24.46 -8.57
C PRO A 137 28.71 24.83 -7.31
N ASP A 138 29.16 26.09 -7.21
CA ASP A 138 29.88 26.62 -6.05
C ASP A 138 28.96 27.04 -4.90
N TYR A 139 27.64 26.88 -5.07
CA TYR A 139 26.63 27.32 -4.11
C TYR A 139 25.75 26.16 -3.65
N THR A 140 25.17 26.34 -2.47
CA THR A 140 24.08 25.53 -1.94
C THR A 140 22.82 26.36 -1.95
N ILE A 141 21.80 25.85 -2.63
CA ILE A 141 20.48 26.46 -2.72
C ILE A 141 19.63 25.92 -1.57
N PHE A 142 18.90 26.77 -0.88
CA PHE A 142 18.01 26.30 0.17
C PHE A 142 16.63 26.96 0.14
N TYR A 143 15.65 26.21 0.63
CA TYR A 143 14.25 26.58 0.70
C TYR A 143 13.74 26.36 2.13
N ASN A 144 13.10 27.39 2.68
CA ASN A 144 12.36 27.28 3.94
C ASN A 144 10.87 27.21 3.61
N GLY A 145 10.17 26.16 4.07
CA GLY A 145 8.73 26.10 3.95
C GLY A 145 8.02 27.25 4.67
N PRO A 146 6.75 27.54 4.36
CA PRO A 146 6.03 28.71 4.87
C PRO A 146 5.98 28.73 6.40
N MET A 147 5.85 27.56 7.02
CA MET A 147 5.86 27.39 8.48
C MET A 147 7.25 27.05 9.05
N CYS A 148 8.30 27.08 8.25
CA CYS A 148 9.64 26.58 8.60
C CYS A 148 10.73 27.65 8.50
N GLY A 149 10.41 28.89 8.89
CA GLY A 149 11.36 30.00 8.93
C GLY A 149 11.45 30.82 7.63
N ALA A 150 10.44 30.73 6.76
CA ALA A 150 10.33 31.62 5.61
C ALA A 150 10.06 33.07 6.05
N SER A 151 10.81 34.02 5.50
CA SER A 151 10.61 35.46 5.78
C SER A 151 9.40 36.05 5.04
N ALA A 152 9.07 35.46 3.89
CA ALA A 152 7.91 35.77 3.07
C ALA A 152 7.15 34.47 2.73
N PRO A 153 6.26 33.98 3.61
CA PRO A 153 5.45 32.79 3.31
C PRO A 153 4.41 33.04 2.19
N ASP A 154 4.21 34.30 1.80
CA ASP A 154 3.34 34.75 0.72
C ASP A 154 4.02 34.89 -0.65
N HIS A 155 5.36 34.81 -0.73
CA HIS A 155 6.09 34.93 -1.99
C HIS A 155 7.18 33.88 -2.12
N LEU A 156 7.06 33.01 -3.14
CA LEU A 156 8.01 31.96 -3.49
C LEU A 156 9.44 32.50 -3.65
N HIS A 157 10.33 32.04 -2.77
CA HIS A 157 11.75 32.34 -2.85
C HIS A 157 12.64 31.19 -2.33
N PHE A 158 13.81 31.10 -2.94
CA PHE A 158 14.96 30.33 -2.50
C PHE A 158 16.05 31.29 -1.98
N GLN A 159 17.08 30.72 -1.38
CA GLN A 159 18.30 31.42 -1.02
C GLN A 159 19.51 30.64 -1.53
N ALA A 160 20.62 31.34 -1.79
CA ALA A 160 21.87 30.71 -2.21
C ALA A 160 23.05 31.27 -1.42
N VAL A 161 23.91 30.36 -0.95
CA VAL A 161 25.12 30.66 -0.16
C VAL A 161 26.27 29.79 -0.67
N PRO A 162 27.54 30.17 -0.45
CA PRO A 162 28.65 29.37 -0.94
C PRO A 162 28.62 27.96 -0.32
N ALA A 163 28.97 26.96 -1.11
CA ALA A 163 28.99 25.57 -0.67
C ALA A 163 29.97 25.32 0.48
N GLY A 164 29.68 24.31 1.31
CA GLY A 164 30.58 23.83 2.35
C GLY A 164 30.59 24.66 3.64
N ASN A 165 29.63 25.57 3.81
CA ASN A 165 29.54 26.40 5.02
C ASN A 165 28.66 25.77 6.12
N MET A 166 27.78 24.84 5.77
CA MET A 166 26.83 24.24 6.71
C MET A 166 27.27 22.82 7.16
N PRO A 167 27.34 22.53 8.48
CA PRO A 167 27.73 21.21 8.98
C PRO A 167 26.98 20.01 8.39
N SER A 168 25.64 20.03 8.31
CA SER A 168 24.86 18.92 7.73
C SER A 168 25.19 18.70 6.25
N GLU A 169 25.35 19.78 5.48
CA GLU A 169 25.74 19.77 4.08
C GLU A 169 27.12 19.12 3.90
N VAL A 170 28.11 19.53 4.70
CA VAL A 170 29.49 19.00 4.64
C VAL A 170 29.51 17.50 4.94
N ILE A 171 28.80 17.07 5.98
CA ILE A 171 28.68 15.65 6.35
C ILE A 171 28.00 14.86 5.23
N ALA A 172 26.90 15.38 4.68
CA ALA A 172 26.16 14.74 3.59
C ALA A 172 26.98 14.62 2.29
N ARG A 173 27.80 15.63 1.94
CA ARG A 173 28.73 15.58 0.80
C ARG A 173 29.77 14.48 0.97
N ARG A 174 30.33 14.33 2.18
CA ARG A 174 31.31 13.27 2.50
C ARG A 174 30.71 11.87 2.57
N GLY A 175 29.39 11.74 2.57
CA GLY A 175 28.71 10.46 2.71
C GLY A 175 28.78 9.88 4.12
N GLU A 176 29.05 10.71 5.12
CA GLU A 176 29.15 10.31 6.53
C GLU A 176 27.75 10.22 7.16
N HIS A 177 27.57 9.30 8.10
CA HIS A 177 26.31 9.12 8.86
C HIS A 177 25.06 8.82 7.99
N LEU A 178 25.25 8.28 6.78
CA LEU A 178 24.16 7.89 5.90
C LEU A 178 23.74 6.43 6.11
N GLU A 179 22.44 6.21 6.16
CA GLU A 179 21.83 4.89 6.19
C GLU A 179 20.85 4.74 5.02
N PRO A 180 21.04 3.79 4.09
CA PRO A 180 20.14 3.62 2.95
C PRO A 180 18.71 3.29 3.37
N VAL A 181 17.72 4.00 2.81
CA VAL A 181 16.29 3.79 3.11
C VAL A 181 15.54 3.30 1.88
N TYR A 182 15.78 3.89 0.71
CA TYR A 182 15.08 3.57 -0.53
C TYR A 182 16.02 3.75 -1.72
N ASN A 183 16.02 2.79 -2.65
CA ASN A 183 16.81 2.83 -3.89
C ASN A 183 15.92 2.44 -5.06
N CYS A 184 16.08 3.13 -6.19
CA CYS A 184 15.42 2.77 -7.44
C CYS A 184 16.27 3.19 -8.64
N ILE A 185 15.83 2.88 -9.86
CA ILE A 185 16.51 3.31 -11.10
C ILE A 185 16.74 4.83 -11.20
N SER A 186 15.92 5.62 -10.51
CA SER A 186 16.02 7.09 -10.51
C SER A 186 17.04 7.64 -9.51
N GLY A 187 17.61 6.80 -8.63
CA GLY A 187 18.61 7.18 -7.64
C GLY A 187 18.32 6.61 -6.25
N SER A 188 18.74 7.33 -5.20
CA SER A 188 18.69 6.83 -3.82
C SER A 188 18.19 7.86 -2.81
N ILE A 189 17.60 7.37 -1.72
CA ILE A 189 17.23 8.12 -0.53
C ILE A 189 17.88 7.44 0.68
N SER A 190 18.70 8.20 1.41
CA SER A 190 19.37 7.75 2.63
C SER A 190 18.96 8.62 3.81
N ARG A 191 18.72 8.03 4.98
CA ARG A 191 18.58 8.76 6.23
C ARG A 191 19.94 9.33 6.61
N LEU A 192 19.98 10.61 7.00
CA LEU A 192 21.15 11.26 7.56
C LEU A 192 21.03 11.28 9.09
N ASN A 193 21.83 10.46 9.77
CA ASN A 193 21.82 10.30 11.23
C ASN A 193 22.65 11.41 11.90
N ILE A 194 22.05 12.59 12.03
CA ILE A 194 22.62 13.78 12.70
C ILE A 194 21.77 14.15 13.93
N TRP A 195 22.04 15.30 14.56
CA TRP A 195 21.31 15.81 15.72
C TRP A 195 19.80 16.08 15.51
N SER A 196 19.29 15.95 14.28
CA SER A 196 17.89 16.10 13.91
C SER A 196 17.34 14.80 13.33
N ASN A 197 16.17 14.39 13.80
CA ASN A 197 15.43 13.28 13.21
C ASN A 197 14.68 13.74 11.96
N GLY A 198 14.41 12.81 11.02
CA GLY A 198 13.66 13.12 9.80
C GLY A 198 14.47 13.85 8.73
N SER A 199 15.79 13.65 8.72
CA SER A 199 16.71 14.19 7.72
C SER A 199 17.03 13.14 6.66
N TYR A 200 16.81 13.45 5.39
CA TYR A 200 16.99 12.51 4.27
C TYR A 200 17.79 13.14 3.14
N LEU A 201 18.82 12.44 2.68
CA LEU A 201 19.63 12.79 1.51
C LEU A 201 19.13 12.03 0.28
N LEU A 202 18.78 12.76 -0.77
CA LEU A 202 18.42 12.26 -2.07
C LEU A 202 19.60 12.46 -3.03
N ARG A 203 19.88 11.46 -3.86
CA ARG A 203 20.92 11.53 -4.91
C ARG A 203 20.41 10.95 -6.21
N SER A 204 20.65 11.65 -7.32
CA SER A 204 20.29 11.22 -8.68
C SER A 204 21.19 11.87 -9.72
N ASP A 205 21.46 11.15 -10.81
CA ASP A 205 22.29 11.60 -11.94
C ASP A 205 21.47 12.44 -12.94
N SER A 206 20.15 12.50 -12.75
CA SER A 206 19.23 13.21 -13.64
C SER A 206 18.25 14.11 -12.87
N ARG A 207 17.80 15.17 -13.55
CA ARG A 207 16.82 16.13 -12.99
C ARG A 207 15.47 15.45 -12.72
N SER A 208 14.98 14.68 -13.69
CA SER A 208 13.75 13.90 -13.54
C SER A 208 13.86 12.86 -12.43
N GLY A 209 15.04 12.26 -12.25
CA GLY A 209 15.26 11.29 -11.17
C GLY A 209 15.18 11.94 -9.79
N ILE A 210 15.83 13.10 -9.59
CA ILE A 210 15.78 13.79 -8.29
C ILE A 210 14.36 14.31 -7.99
N GLU A 211 13.62 14.78 -9.00
CA GLU A 211 12.21 15.18 -8.86
C GLU A 211 11.30 14.01 -8.47
N THR A 212 11.51 12.83 -9.07
CA THR A 212 10.79 11.59 -8.73
C THR A 212 11.05 11.19 -7.27
N LEU A 213 12.33 11.16 -6.85
CA LEU A 213 12.71 10.82 -5.48
C LEU A 213 12.14 11.82 -4.47
N PHE A 214 12.16 13.11 -4.80
CA PHE A 214 11.60 14.17 -3.96
C PHE A 214 10.10 14.02 -3.80
N SER A 215 9.37 13.86 -4.91
CA SER A 215 7.92 13.64 -4.88
C SER A 215 7.54 12.40 -4.07
N ARG A 216 8.31 11.32 -4.22
CA ARG A 216 8.13 10.09 -3.45
C ARG A 216 8.35 10.33 -1.96
N LEU A 217 9.42 11.02 -1.58
CA LEU A 217 9.71 11.34 -0.18
C LEU A 217 8.62 12.22 0.43
N MET A 218 8.22 13.29 -0.27
CA MET A 218 7.17 14.22 0.18
C MET A 218 5.82 13.52 0.37
N SER A 219 5.47 12.55 -0.49
CA SER A 219 4.22 11.77 -0.34
C SER A 219 4.15 10.92 0.94
N CYS A 220 5.31 10.63 1.56
CA CYS A 220 5.39 9.86 2.79
C CYS A 220 5.33 10.73 4.06
N ALA A 221 5.49 12.05 3.91
CA ALA A 221 5.58 12.99 5.02
C ALA A 221 4.23 13.20 5.73
N PRO A 222 4.24 13.46 7.05
CA PRO A 222 3.02 13.81 7.78
C PRO A 222 2.56 15.24 7.44
N THR A 223 1.25 15.46 7.49
CA THR A 223 0.62 16.79 7.57
C THR A 223 0.01 16.96 8.95
N TYR A 224 0.26 18.10 9.60
CA TYR A 224 -0.15 18.31 11.01
C TYR A 224 -1.43 19.14 11.13
N ASP A 225 -1.67 20.04 10.19
CA ASP A 225 -2.84 20.90 10.14
C ASP A 225 -3.51 20.78 8.77
N GLY A 226 -4.84 20.65 8.75
CA GLY A 226 -5.64 20.60 7.53
C GLY A 226 -5.63 21.91 6.73
N THR A 227 -5.10 23.00 7.29
CA THR A 227 -4.90 24.28 6.57
C THR A 227 -3.53 24.39 5.89
N GLU A 228 -2.58 23.50 6.19
CA GLU A 228 -1.26 23.49 5.57
C GLU A 228 -1.33 22.93 4.14
N TRP A 229 -0.74 23.65 3.18
CA TRP A 229 -0.69 23.22 1.77
C TRP A 229 0.61 22.51 1.39
N GLU A 230 1.57 22.40 2.33
CA GLU A 230 2.75 21.56 2.18
C GLU A 230 3.24 21.04 3.54
N PRO A 231 3.89 19.86 3.57
CA PRO A 231 4.57 19.39 4.78
C PRO A 231 5.60 20.40 5.28
N ARG A 232 5.74 20.51 6.61
CA ARG A 232 6.74 21.35 7.26
C ARG A 232 8.16 20.87 6.91
N VAL A 233 8.83 21.60 6.03
CA VAL A 233 10.11 21.17 5.43
C VAL A 233 11.13 22.30 5.30
N ASN A 234 12.40 21.94 5.48
CA ASN A 234 13.58 22.73 5.14
C ASN A 234 14.43 21.92 4.14
N ILE A 235 14.83 22.54 3.02
CA ILE A 235 15.49 21.83 1.90
C ILE A 235 16.80 22.52 1.58
N LEU A 236 17.85 21.73 1.37
CA LEU A 236 19.13 22.15 0.80
C LEU A 236 19.36 21.34 -0.48
N SER A 237 19.77 21.99 -1.56
CA SER A 237 20.07 21.33 -2.82
C SER A 237 21.35 21.89 -3.41
N TRP A 238 22.18 21.01 -3.95
CA TRP A 238 23.45 21.34 -4.56
C TRP A 238 23.78 20.35 -5.67
N TRP A 239 24.72 20.76 -6.52
CA TRP A 239 25.33 19.92 -7.54
C TRP A 239 26.68 19.39 -7.03
N ASP A 240 26.94 18.10 -7.18
CA ASP A 240 28.19 17.46 -6.77
C ASP A 240 28.66 16.48 -7.84
N SER A 241 29.79 16.79 -8.50
CA SER A 241 30.49 15.92 -9.46
C SER A 241 29.58 15.02 -10.33
N ASP A 242 28.66 15.66 -11.07
CA ASP A 242 27.69 15.02 -12.00
C ASP A 242 26.37 14.48 -11.40
N HIS A 243 26.11 14.73 -10.12
CA HIS A 243 24.89 14.31 -9.44
C HIS A 243 24.12 15.48 -8.81
N TYR A 244 22.80 15.43 -8.89
CA TYR A 244 21.91 16.23 -8.05
C TYR A 244 21.89 15.65 -6.64
N SER A 245 22.16 16.48 -5.65
CA SER A 245 22.05 16.11 -4.23
C SER A 245 21.08 17.06 -3.54
N THR A 246 20.14 16.50 -2.78
CA THR A 246 19.18 17.28 -2.01
C THR A 246 19.05 16.70 -0.61
N LEU A 247 19.26 17.52 0.41
CA LEU A 247 19.01 17.20 1.80
C LEU A 247 17.68 17.83 2.24
N VAL A 248 16.78 16.99 2.76
CA VAL A 248 15.45 17.37 3.21
C VAL A 248 15.35 17.14 4.72
N HIS A 249 15.01 18.19 5.47
CA HIS A 249 14.73 18.14 6.90
C HIS A 249 13.23 18.32 7.12
N PHE A 250 12.55 17.26 7.59
CA PHE A 250 11.16 17.35 8.01
C PHE A 250 11.02 17.83 9.44
N ARG A 251 9.93 18.56 9.69
CA ARG A 251 9.68 19.23 10.96
C ARG A 251 8.29 18.92 11.49
N ARG A 252 8.14 19.05 12.80
CA ARG A 252 6.84 18.95 13.48
C ARG A 252 6.38 20.27 14.08
N GLU A 253 7.29 21.19 14.44
CA GLU A 253 6.93 22.53 14.96
C GLU A 253 7.53 23.67 14.15
N SER A 254 6.78 24.79 14.07
CA SER A 254 7.20 26.01 13.36
C SER A 254 8.25 26.81 14.13
N ARG A 255 8.04 27.00 15.44
CA ARG A 255 8.98 27.67 16.35
C ARG A 255 9.06 26.88 17.66
N PRO A 256 10.22 26.85 18.33
CA PRO A 256 10.37 26.21 19.63
C PRO A 256 9.66 27.01 20.72
N ALA A 257 9.25 26.34 21.80
CA ALA A 257 8.54 26.94 22.92
C ALA A 257 9.33 28.11 23.57
N CYS A 258 10.67 28.04 23.55
CA CYS A 258 11.53 29.10 24.07
C CYS A 258 11.40 30.43 23.31
N PHE A 259 10.90 30.45 22.07
CA PHE A 259 10.71 31.70 21.32
C PHE A 259 9.65 32.61 21.96
N SER A 260 8.56 32.00 22.45
CA SER A 260 7.40 32.67 23.04
C SER A 260 7.32 32.55 24.56
N ALA A 261 8.38 32.09 25.23
CA ALA A 261 8.40 31.95 26.68
C ALA A 261 8.18 33.32 27.38
N GLU A 262 7.34 33.32 28.41
CA GLU A 262 7.04 34.53 29.20
C GLU A 262 8.19 34.91 30.14
N ASP A 263 8.90 33.92 30.71
CA ASP A 263 10.07 34.17 31.56
C ASP A 263 11.25 34.63 30.69
N PRO A 264 11.77 35.85 30.89
CA PRO A 264 12.95 36.35 30.16
C PRO A 264 14.19 35.46 30.30
N LYS A 265 14.30 34.64 31.36
CA LYS A 265 15.43 33.72 31.55
C LYS A 265 15.32 32.44 30.71
N GLU A 266 14.13 32.16 30.20
CA GLU A 266 13.84 31.00 29.34
C GLU A 266 13.60 31.43 27.89
N ARG A 267 13.33 32.71 27.65
CA ARG A 267 13.08 33.26 26.32
C ARG A 267 14.35 33.34 25.48
N ILE A 268 14.37 32.60 24.38
CA ILE A 268 15.46 32.59 23.40
C ILE A 268 14.87 32.94 22.04
N LEU A 269 15.30 34.07 21.48
CA LEU A 269 14.82 34.56 20.18
C LEU A 269 15.53 33.81 19.04
N ILE A 270 15.10 32.57 18.81
CA ILE A 270 15.59 31.70 17.73
C ILE A 270 14.40 31.07 16.99
N SER A 271 14.42 31.16 15.66
CA SER A 271 13.42 30.54 14.79
C SER A 271 14.16 29.63 13.81
N PRO A 272 14.36 28.34 14.15
CA PRO A 272 15.11 27.42 13.30
C PRO A 272 14.59 27.41 11.86
N ALA A 273 15.49 27.56 10.89
CA ALA A 273 15.27 27.42 9.45
C ALA A 273 16.35 26.49 8.87
N CYS A 274 16.56 26.46 7.55
CA CYS A 274 17.60 25.60 6.93
C CYS A 274 18.97 25.74 7.59
N VAL A 275 19.39 26.95 7.92
CA VAL A 275 20.72 27.23 8.48
C VAL A 275 20.85 26.66 9.89
N GLU A 276 19.85 26.90 10.75
CA GLU A 276 19.82 26.36 12.11
C GLU A 276 19.70 24.85 12.12
N MET A 277 18.83 24.26 11.29
CA MET A 277 18.69 22.80 11.16
C MET A 277 20.01 22.15 10.68
N SER A 278 20.84 22.91 9.98
CA SER A 278 22.10 22.47 9.40
C SER A 278 23.32 22.67 10.29
N GLY A 279 23.15 23.09 11.55
CA GLY A 279 24.23 23.19 12.54
C GLY A 279 24.71 24.62 12.83
N ILE A 280 24.03 25.65 12.32
CA ILE A 280 24.41 27.05 12.54
C ILE A 280 23.26 27.81 13.21
N ALA A 281 23.36 28.00 14.52
CA ALA A 281 22.44 28.82 15.30
C ALA A 281 22.80 30.30 15.19
N ILE A 282 21.81 31.16 14.98
CA ILE A 282 22.01 32.61 14.90
C ILE A 282 21.02 33.30 15.81
N VAL A 283 21.51 34.18 16.67
CA VAL A 283 20.67 34.96 17.59
C VAL A 283 21.01 36.44 17.53
N SER A 284 19.99 37.29 17.67
CA SER A 284 20.14 38.74 17.60
C SER A 284 20.29 39.42 18.96
N SER A 285 19.82 38.80 20.06
CA SER A 285 19.91 39.36 21.41
C SER A 285 21.08 38.79 22.21
N ARG A 286 21.74 39.63 23.02
CA ARG A 286 22.84 39.21 23.89
C ARG A 286 22.40 38.14 24.90
N ASP A 287 21.22 38.31 25.49
CA ASP A 287 20.66 37.38 26.46
C ASP A 287 20.48 35.98 25.86
N SER A 288 19.89 35.88 24.65
CA SER A 288 19.77 34.59 23.94
C SER A 288 21.13 33.93 23.67
N PHE A 289 22.16 34.73 23.35
CA PHE A 289 23.52 34.22 23.10
C PHE A 289 24.18 33.66 24.37
N GLU A 290 23.93 34.28 25.51
CA GLU A 290 24.41 33.80 26.81
C GLU A 290 23.61 32.58 27.28
N LEU A 291 22.30 32.56 27.06
CA LEU A 291 21.41 31.47 27.46
C LEU A 291 21.57 30.20 26.63
N LEU A 292 22.00 30.27 25.36
CA LEU A 292 22.17 29.12 24.49
C LEU A 292 23.42 28.30 24.83
N THR A 293 23.18 27.12 25.39
CA THR A 293 24.18 26.06 25.61
C THR A 293 24.02 24.96 24.56
N ALA A 294 25.00 24.07 24.44
CA ALA A 294 24.91 22.88 23.58
C ALA A 294 23.62 22.08 23.87
N GLY A 295 23.34 21.80 25.15
CA GLY A 295 22.13 21.05 25.53
C GLY A 295 20.82 21.76 25.18
N LYS A 296 20.73 23.08 25.40
CA LYS A 296 19.53 23.85 25.00
C LYS A 296 19.35 23.87 23.49
N LEU A 297 20.44 24.00 22.73
CA LEU A 297 20.39 23.97 21.27
C LEU A 297 19.93 22.59 20.77
N THR A 298 20.45 21.49 21.34
CA THR A 298 19.97 20.13 21.04
C THR A 298 18.47 20.01 21.32
N SER A 299 17.99 20.44 22.49
CA SER A 299 16.56 20.38 22.81
C SER A 299 15.70 21.20 21.85
N ILE A 300 16.15 22.37 21.42
CA ILE A 300 15.44 23.19 20.42
C ILE A 300 15.33 22.46 19.08
N ILE A 301 16.41 21.85 18.61
CA ILE A 301 16.43 21.10 17.35
C ILE A 301 15.56 19.83 17.45
N GLU A 302 15.64 19.09 18.55
CA GLU A 302 14.77 17.93 18.81
C GLU A 302 13.30 18.32 18.91
N GLU A 303 12.99 19.49 19.50
CA GLU A 303 11.63 20.01 19.61
C GLU A 303 11.01 20.24 18.22
N VAL A 304 11.74 20.88 17.31
CA VAL A 304 11.21 21.22 15.98
C VAL A 304 11.30 20.08 14.95
N SER A 305 12.21 19.13 15.14
CA SER A 305 12.39 17.96 14.26
C SER A 305 11.25 16.94 14.41
N LEU A 306 11.13 16.00 13.47
CA LEU A 306 10.22 14.86 13.65
C LEU A 306 10.56 14.07 14.92
N ASP A 307 9.57 13.43 15.54
CA ASP A 307 9.85 12.42 16.54
C ASP A 307 10.27 11.09 15.86
N LYS A 308 10.93 10.21 16.62
CA LYS A 308 11.44 8.92 16.10
C LYS A 308 10.34 8.01 15.55
N LYS A 309 9.15 8.02 16.15
CA LYS A 309 8.03 7.16 15.73
C LYS A 309 7.50 7.64 14.37
N THR A 310 7.30 8.94 14.22
CA THR A 310 6.84 9.55 12.97
C THR A 310 7.86 9.37 11.84
N ALA A 311 9.16 9.54 12.11
CA ALA A 311 10.21 9.26 11.15
C ALA A 311 10.23 7.77 10.72
N HIS A 312 10.06 6.84 11.66
CA HIS A 312 9.98 5.42 11.35
C HIS A 312 8.76 5.05 10.47
N ILE A 313 7.58 5.63 10.75
CA ILE A 313 6.39 5.45 9.91
C ILE A 313 6.65 5.95 8.49
N MET A 314 7.27 7.14 8.36
CA MET A 314 7.62 7.71 7.07
C MET A 314 8.58 6.81 6.28
N GLU A 315 9.58 6.22 6.94
CA GLU A 315 10.50 5.27 6.30
C GLU A 315 9.82 3.98 5.86
N ASN A 316 8.89 3.43 6.65
CA ASN A 316 8.14 2.24 6.28
C ASN A 316 7.25 2.50 5.05
N LYS A 317 6.59 3.66 5.00
CA LYS A 317 5.87 4.14 3.81
C LYS A 317 6.80 4.25 2.61
N LEU A 318 7.98 4.83 2.80
CA LEU A 318 8.97 5.05 1.73
C LEU A 318 9.46 3.72 1.16
N LYS A 319 9.84 2.79 2.03
CA LYS A 319 10.27 1.42 1.73
C LYS A 319 9.16 0.55 1.16
N ARG A 320 7.90 0.99 1.23
CA ARG A 320 6.73 0.14 0.97
C ARG A 320 6.82 -1.17 1.76
N THR A 321 7.30 -1.09 3.02
CA THR A 321 7.50 -2.29 3.84
C THR A 321 6.14 -2.93 4.06
N GLN A 322 5.99 -4.11 3.49
CA GLN A 322 4.77 -4.87 3.41
C GLN A 322 4.98 -6.21 4.13
N ALA A 323 3.92 -6.80 4.66
CA ALA A 323 4.03 -8.14 5.22
C ALA A 323 4.46 -9.12 4.11
N GLU A 324 5.50 -9.93 4.37
CA GLU A 324 5.86 -11.02 3.47
C GLU A 324 4.87 -12.18 3.63
N LEU A 325 4.58 -12.82 2.51
CA LEU A 325 3.61 -13.90 2.35
C LEU A 325 4.28 -15.07 1.64
N ALA A 326 4.09 -16.28 2.16
CA ALA A 326 4.44 -17.51 1.46
C ALA A 326 3.22 -18.04 0.69
N VAL A 327 3.28 -18.05 -0.64
CA VAL A 327 2.20 -18.55 -1.52
C VAL A 327 2.59 -19.91 -2.11
N GLY A 328 1.86 -20.97 -1.76
CA GLY A 328 2.05 -22.29 -2.37
C GLY A 328 1.48 -22.33 -3.79
N ILE A 329 2.33 -22.56 -4.79
CA ILE A 329 1.93 -22.54 -6.21
C ILE A 329 1.47 -23.93 -6.67
N PHE A 330 2.36 -24.93 -6.67
CA PHE A 330 2.04 -26.30 -7.06
C PHE A 330 3.06 -27.30 -6.52
N SER A 331 2.73 -28.60 -6.57
CA SER A 331 3.61 -29.70 -6.14
C SER A 331 3.70 -30.81 -7.18
N GLU A 332 4.91 -31.15 -7.63
CA GLU A 332 5.19 -32.14 -8.67
C GLU A 332 6.44 -32.99 -8.34
N GLU A 333 6.65 -34.09 -9.05
CA GLU A 333 7.86 -34.92 -8.87
C GLU A 333 9.14 -34.19 -9.29
N LYS A 334 9.02 -33.35 -10.32
CA LYS A 334 10.07 -32.46 -10.85
C LYS A 334 9.46 -31.08 -11.05
N VAL A 335 10.14 -30.05 -10.54
CA VAL A 335 9.79 -28.64 -10.78
C VAL A 335 10.86 -28.03 -11.68
N GLU A 336 10.44 -27.48 -12.81
CA GLU A 336 11.29 -26.75 -13.75
C GLU A 336 11.01 -25.26 -13.66
N PHE A 337 12.07 -24.44 -13.65
CA PHE A 337 11.96 -23.01 -13.45
C PHE A 337 13.12 -22.25 -14.11
N SER A 338 12.94 -20.94 -14.30
CA SER A 338 13.94 -20.07 -14.92
C SER A 338 14.09 -18.77 -14.14
N PHE A 339 15.31 -18.33 -13.87
CA PHE A 339 15.56 -17.02 -13.29
C PHE A 339 15.81 -15.98 -14.40
N ASN A 340 14.90 -15.03 -14.53
CA ASN A 340 14.96 -13.98 -15.55
C ASN A 340 15.97 -12.88 -15.18
N ALA A 341 16.33 -12.80 -13.90
CA ALA A 341 17.36 -11.94 -13.32
C ALA A 341 18.36 -12.79 -12.50
N PRO A 342 19.50 -12.25 -12.04
CA PRO A 342 20.35 -12.94 -11.07
C PRO A 342 19.63 -13.17 -9.72
N TYR A 343 19.56 -14.42 -9.28
CA TYR A 343 19.03 -14.85 -7.99
C TYR A 343 20.13 -15.49 -7.15
N GLN A 344 20.12 -15.30 -5.84
CA GLN A 344 21.11 -15.82 -4.91
C GLN A 344 20.51 -16.92 -4.02
N ALA A 345 21.27 -17.98 -3.79
CA ALA A 345 21.02 -18.96 -2.74
C ALA A 345 22.35 -19.35 -2.09
N GLY A 346 22.52 -19.03 -0.80
CA GLY A 346 23.82 -19.08 -0.14
C GLY A 346 24.82 -18.14 -0.81
N ASP A 347 26.03 -18.61 -1.08
CA ASP A 347 27.10 -17.83 -1.72
C ASP A 347 27.10 -17.90 -3.26
N LYS A 348 26.10 -18.58 -3.86
CA LYS A 348 26.01 -18.81 -5.31
C LYS A 348 24.92 -17.94 -5.95
N THR A 349 25.18 -17.53 -7.20
CA THR A 349 24.24 -16.76 -8.04
C THR A 349 23.79 -17.59 -9.24
N TYR A 350 22.49 -17.59 -9.50
CA TYR A 350 21.80 -18.38 -10.52
C TYR A 350 21.05 -17.46 -11.50
N LYS A 351 21.14 -17.74 -12.80
CA LYS A 351 20.39 -17.08 -13.89
C LYS A 351 20.16 -18.07 -15.04
N GLY A 352 18.97 -18.08 -15.62
CA GLY A 352 18.58 -19.05 -16.66
C GLY A 352 17.78 -20.23 -16.12
N ASP A 353 17.74 -21.32 -16.88
CA ASP A 353 16.85 -22.47 -16.62
C ASP A 353 17.46 -23.51 -15.67
N PHE A 354 16.62 -24.03 -14.77
CA PHE A 354 16.98 -25.01 -13.76
C PHE A 354 15.84 -26.00 -13.48
N SER A 355 16.16 -27.07 -12.73
CA SER A 355 15.16 -28.01 -12.24
C SER A 355 15.53 -28.56 -10.86
N ALA A 356 14.51 -28.94 -10.10
CA ALA A 356 14.66 -29.61 -8.81
C ALA A 356 13.79 -30.86 -8.75
N ILE A 357 14.28 -31.91 -8.08
CA ILE A 357 13.58 -33.19 -7.90
C ILE A 357 13.63 -33.66 -6.45
N VAL A 358 12.77 -34.58 -6.07
CA VAL A 358 12.86 -35.25 -4.77
C VAL A 358 13.92 -36.36 -4.82
N LYS A 359 14.85 -36.35 -3.87
CA LYS A 359 15.76 -37.47 -3.62
C LYS A 359 15.97 -37.63 -2.12
N GLU A 360 15.81 -38.86 -1.62
CA GLU A 360 15.96 -39.18 -0.18
C GLU A 360 15.09 -38.31 0.75
N GLY A 361 13.90 -37.91 0.27
CA GLY A 361 12.98 -37.04 1.02
C GLY A 361 13.39 -35.57 1.08
N LYS A 362 14.46 -35.18 0.37
CA LYS A 362 15.00 -33.81 0.28
C LYS A 362 14.92 -33.25 -1.14
N VAL A 363 15.05 -31.93 -1.27
CA VAL A 363 15.15 -31.25 -2.57
C VAL A 363 16.57 -31.45 -3.11
N LEU A 364 16.71 -32.13 -4.25
CA LEU A 364 17.96 -32.19 -4.99
C LEU A 364 18.02 -31.03 -5.99
N PHE A 365 18.98 -30.14 -5.82
CA PHE A 365 19.23 -29.00 -6.69
C PHE A 365 20.74 -28.77 -6.82
N ASP A 366 21.23 -28.46 -8.02
CA ASP A 366 22.67 -28.20 -8.27
C ASP A 366 23.62 -29.30 -7.74
N GLY A 367 23.16 -30.56 -7.72
CA GLY A 367 23.91 -31.71 -7.21
C GLY A 367 23.93 -31.87 -5.69
N GLU A 368 23.29 -30.98 -4.93
CA GLU A 368 23.25 -30.97 -3.46
C GLU A 368 21.83 -31.27 -2.93
N LEU A 369 21.76 -31.88 -1.74
CA LEU A 369 20.49 -32.21 -1.06
C LEU A 369 20.16 -31.14 -0.01
N HIS A 370 18.96 -30.57 -0.09
CA HIS A 370 18.48 -29.50 0.79
C HIS A 370 17.15 -29.89 1.46
N ASP A 371 17.01 -29.60 2.75
CA ASP A 371 15.70 -29.70 3.43
C ASP A 371 14.72 -28.63 2.90
N GLN A 372 15.25 -27.43 2.65
CA GLN A 372 14.60 -26.37 1.88
C GLN A 372 15.69 -25.54 1.18
N ILE A 373 15.33 -24.90 0.06
CA ILE A 373 16.20 -23.92 -0.61
C ILE A 373 15.39 -22.67 -0.96
N ILE A 374 15.98 -21.50 -0.76
CA ILE A 374 15.36 -20.20 -1.03
C ILE A 374 16.28 -19.44 -1.98
N PHE A 375 15.69 -18.89 -3.03
CA PHE A 375 16.34 -18.07 -4.04
C PHE A 375 15.76 -16.66 -3.99
N SER A 376 16.59 -15.67 -3.72
CA SER A 376 16.19 -14.25 -3.63
C SER A 376 16.98 -13.39 -4.60
N SER A 377 16.36 -12.36 -5.17
CA SER A 377 17.06 -11.37 -6.01
C SER A 377 17.20 -10.04 -5.28
N ASN A 378 18.34 -9.37 -5.50
CA ASN A 378 18.55 -7.99 -5.06
C ASN A 378 18.17 -6.97 -6.16
N GLU A 379 17.72 -7.43 -7.33
CA GLU A 379 17.26 -6.55 -8.40
C GLU A 379 15.79 -6.14 -8.18
N GLU A 380 15.49 -4.85 -8.33
CA GLU A 380 14.17 -4.23 -8.08
C GLU A 380 13.01 -4.90 -8.86
N ASN A 381 13.31 -5.52 -10.00
CA ASN A 381 12.34 -6.26 -10.83
C ASN A 381 12.79 -7.71 -11.09
N GLY A 382 13.51 -8.31 -10.14
CA GLY A 382 13.91 -9.71 -10.26
C GLY A 382 12.69 -10.62 -10.37
N THR A 383 12.53 -11.31 -11.50
CA THR A 383 11.43 -12.27 -11.71
C THR A 383 11.96 -13.68 -11.98
N PHE A 384 11.13 -14.66 -11.67
CA PHE A 384 11.37 -16.05 -12.02
C PHE A 384 10.15 -16.64 -12.72
N THR A 385 10.37 -17.63 -13.56
CA THR A 385 9.33 -18.32 -14.31
C THR A 385 9.23 -19.75 -13.79
N LEU A 386 8.05 -20.20 -13.39
CA LEU A 386 7.77 -21.61 -13.16
C LEU A 386 7.15 -22.21 -14.42
N LYS A 387 7.63 -23.39 -14.82
CA LYS A 387 7.17 -24.09 -16.02
C LYS A 387 6.01 -25.03 -15.68
N ASP A 388 5.11 -25.21 -16.65
CA ASP A 388 4.06 -26.23 -16.60
C ASP A 388 3.16 -26.17 -15.34
N VAL A 389 2.85 -24.96 -14.88
CA VAL A 389 2.00 -24.73 -13.69
C VAL A 389 0.57 -25.13 -14.03
N THR A 390 0.02 -26.09 -13.27
CA THR A 390 -1.38 -26.52 -13.43
C THR A 390 -2.33 -25.45 -12.90
N ILE A 391 -3.26 -25.00 -13.76
CA ILE A 391 -4.32 -24.04 -13.42
C ILE A 391 -5.67 -24.75 -13.49
N GLY A 392 -6.56 -24.48 -12.52
CA GLY A 392 -7.92 -25.01 -12.50
C GLY A 392 -7.94 -26.47 -12.08
N VAL A 393 -7.19 -26.81 -11.03
CA VAL A 393 -7.02 -28.18 -10.54
C VAL A 393 -8.41 -28.76 -10.21
N ASN A 394 -8.77 -29.88 -10.83
CA ASN A 394 -10.09 -30.52 -10.71
C ASN A 394 -11.28 -29.75 -11.33
N PHE A 395 -11.03 -28.78 -12.22
CA PHE A 395 -12.05 -28.17 -13.07
C PHE A 395 -11.98 -28.74 -14.50
N HIS A 396 -13.08 -28.63 -15.25
CA HIS A 396 -13.20 -29.14 -16.62
C HIS A 396 -12.31 -28.41 -17.65
N TRP A 397 -11.62 -27.34 -17.25
CA TRP A 397 -10.74 -26.51 -18.08
C TRP A 397 -9.27 -26.55 -17.62
N GLU A 398 -8.90 -27.53 -16.79
CA GLU A 398 -7.53 -27.71 -16.28
C GLU A 398 -6.49 -27.64 -17.42
N ARG A 399 -5.47 -26.79 -17.26
CA ARG A 399 -4.38 -26.62 -18.23
C ARG A 399 -3.06 -26.32 -17.55
N LYS A 400 -1.95 -26.60 -18.25
CA LYS A 400 -0.59 -26.22 -17.84
C LYS A 400 -0.14 -24.98 -18.60
N GLU A 401 0.41 -23.99 -17.90
CA GLU A 401 1.02 -22.81 -18.52
C GLU A 401 2.26 -22.34 -17.76
N ASP A 402 3.18 -21.67 -18.47
CA ASP A 402 4.33 -21.02 -17.85
C ASP A 402 3.89 -19.74 -17.12
N GLN A 403 4.22 -19.64 -15.84
CA GLN A 403 3.87 -18.47 -15.03
C GLN A 403 5.11 -17.73 -14.52
N VAL A 404 5.07 -16.39 -14.62
CA VAL A 404 6.13 -15.49 -14.18
C VAL A 404 5.74 -14.89 -12.83
N PHE A 405 6.65 -14.87 -11.88
CA PHE A 405 6.43 -14.39 -10.52
C PHE A 405 7.47 -13.35 -10.13
N ALA A 406 7.07 -12.43 -9.26
CA ALA A 406 7.97 -11.52 -8.55
C ALA A 406 8.39 -12.11 -7.20
N GLY A 407 9.37 -11.49 -6.55
CA GLY A 407 9.82 -11.90 -5.21
C GLY A 407 10.78 -13.09 -5.26
N SER A 408 10.74 -13.94 -4.24
CA SER A 408 11.67 -15.06 -4.07
C SER A 408 11.00 -16.41 -4.32
N LEU A 409 11.80 -17.40 -4.76
CA LEU A 409 11.35 -18.78 -4.93
C LEU A 409 11.87 -19.63 -3.77
N LYS A 410 10.98 -20.34 -3.09
CA LYS A 410 11.30 -21.34 -2.07
C LYS A 410 10.85 -22.72 -2.57
N LEU A 411 11.72 -23.72 -2.43
CA LEU A 411 11.40 -25.11 -2.73
C LEU A 411 11.50 -25.95 -1.46
N ILE A 412 10.50 -26.81 -1.24
CA ILE A 412 10.46 -27.79 -0.13
C ILE A 412 9.98 -29.16 -0.65
N VAL A 413 10.09 -30.20 0.17
CA VAL A 413 9.45 -31.49 -0.08
C VAL A 413 8.20 -31.64 0.80
N GLU A 414 7.04 -31.83 0.19
CA GLU A 414 5.78 -32.13 0.87
C GLU A 414 5.12 -33.37 0.25
N LYS A 415 4.71 -34.33 1.09
CA LYS A 415 4.05 -35.58 0.66
C LYS A 415 4.82 -36.32 -0.46
N GLY A 416 6.16 -36.27 -0.42
CA GLY A 416 7.04 -36.93 -1.40
C GLY A 416 7.17 -36.23 -2.75
N ARG A 417 6.72 -34.97 -2.88
CA ARG A 417 6.84 -34.14 -4.10
C ARG A 417 7.58 -32.84 -3.79
N VAL A 418 8.17 -32.21 -4.82
CA VAL A 418 8.74 -30.86 -4.69
C VAL A 418 7.60 -29.85 -4.78
N THR A 419 7.47 -29.00 -3.76
CA THR A 419 6.49 -27.92 -3.71
C THR A 419 7.18 -26.59 -3.98
N ALA A 420 6.68 -25.86 -4.97
CA ALA A 420 7.13 -24.51 -5.29
C ALA A 420 6.31 -23.48 -4.49
N ILE A 421 7.01 -22.62 -3.74
CA ILE A 421 6.44 -21.57 -2.90
C ILE A 421 7.02 -20.24 -3.33
N ASN A 422 6.18 -19.25 -3.60
CA ASN A 422 6.60 -17.89 -3.87
C ASN A 422 6.57 -17.07 -2.57
N LEU A 423 7.71 -16.49 -2.18
CA LEU A 423 7.79 -15.51 -1.10
C LEU A 423 7.69 -14.12 -1.71
N ILE A 424 6.64 -13.38 -1.37
CA ILE A 424 6.31 -12.10 -1.98
C ILE A 424 5.70 -11.18 -0.93
N GLY A 425 5.81 -9.86 -1.12
CA GLY A 425 5.10 -8.92 -0.28
C GLY A 425 3.58 -8.91 -0.57
N ILE A 426 2.77 -8.65 0.45
CA ILE A 426 1.30 -8.71 0.34
C ILE A 426 0.73 -7.77 -0.72
N GLU A 427 1.26 -6.56 -0.90
CA GLU A 427 0.74 -5.60 -1.87
C GLU A 427 1.07 -6.03 -3.32
N ASP A 428 2.27 -6.59 -3.54
CA ASP A 428 2.63 -7.17 -4.84
C ASP A 428 1.82 -8.45 -5.14
N TYR A 429 1.52 -9.23 -4.11
CA TYR A 429 0.59 -10.36 -4.20
C TYR A 429 -0.80 -9.90 -4.63
N LEU A 430 -1.33 -8.83 -4.03
CA LEU A 430 -2.67 -8.32 -4.32
C LEU A 430 -2.81 -7.78 -5.76
N ILE A 431 -1.75 -7.21 -6.34
CA ILE A 431 -1.75 -6.83 -7.76
C ILE A 431 -2.10 -8.04 -8.63
N SER A 432 -1.52 -9.20 -8.34
CA SER A 432 -1.80 -10.43 -9.08
C SER A 432 -3.18 -10.99 -8.77
N VAL A 433 -3.58 -11.01 -7.49
CA VAL A 433 -4.90 -11.51 -7.07
C VAL A 433 -6.01 -10.74 -7.75
N ILE A 434 -6.00 -9.41 -7.68
CA ILE A 434 -7.04 -8.59 -8.31
C ILE A 434 -7.05 -8.80 -9.82
N SER A 435 -5.87 -8.88 -10.46
CA SER A 435 -5.76 -9.11 -11.90
C SER A 435 -6.19 -10.52 -12.35
N SER A 436 -6.21 -11.48 -11.42
CA SER A 436 -6.57 -12.89 -11.67
C SER A 436 -8.04 -13.17 -11.35
N GLU A 437 -8.58 -12.48 -10.35
CA GLU A 437 -9.97 -12.59 -9.90
C GLU A 437 -10.92 -11.73 -10.74
N MET A 438 -10.52 -10.49 -11.07
CA MET A 438 -11.39 -9.49 -11.70
C MET A 438 -10.97 -9.13 -13.12
N SER A 439 -11.93 -8.71 -13.94
CA SER A 439 -11.65 -8.20 -15.28
C SER A 439 -10.99 -6.81 -15.22
N ALA A 440 -10.12 -6.53 -16.19
CA ALA A 440 -9.51 -5.20 -16.37
C ALA A 440 -10.52 -4.08 -16.64
N THR A 441 -11.76 -4.41 -17.03
CA THR A 441 -12.85 -3.44 -17.28
C THR A 441 -13.69 -3.13 -16.04
N SER A 442 -13.33 -3.68 -14.88
CA SER A 442 -14.04 -3.45 -13.63
C SER A 442 -14.02 -1.98 -13.20
N SER A 443 -15.11 -1.54 -12.56
CA SER A 443 -15.16 -0.19 -11.98
C SER A 443 -14.07 -0.01 -10.91
N LYS A 444 -13.52 1.22 -10.80
CA LYS A 444 -12.48 1.55 -9.82
C LYS A 444 -12.93 1.25 -8.38
N GLN A 445 -14.22 1.50 -8.08
CA GLN A 445 -14.79 1.24 -6.74
C GLN A 445 -14.88 -0.27 -6.43
N LEU A 446 -15.24 -1.09 -7.42
CA LEU A 446 -15.20 -2.55 -7.25
C LEU A 446 -13.77 -3.05 -7.01
N LEU A 447 -12.79 -2.57 -7.79
CA LEU A 447 -11.39 -2.95 -7.63
C LEU A 447 -10.86 -2.57 -6.24
N LYS A 448 -11.20 -1.37 -5.74
CA LYS A 448 -10.84 -0.94 -4.37
C LYS A 448 -11.46 -1.82 -3.30
N ALA A 449 -12.76 -2.12 -3.41
CA ALA A 449 -13.43 -3.03 -2.47
C ALA A 449 -12.74 -4.40 -2.48
N HIS A 450 -12.40 -4.93 -3.67
CA HIS A 450 -11.71 -6.20 -3.81
C HIS A 450 -10.29 -6.18 -3.23
N ALA A 451 -9.55 -5.08 -3.37
CA ALA A 451 -8.23 -4.92 -2.76
C ALA A 451 -8.30 -5.02 -1.23
N VAL A 452 -9.24 -4.30 -0.61
CA VAL A 452 -9.40 -4.27 0.84
C VAL A 452 -9.84 -5.64 1.39
N ILE A 453 -10.83 -6.31 0.78
CA ILE A 453 -11.24 -7.65 1.25
C ILE A 453 -10.11 -8.67 1.07
N SER A 454 -9.40 -8.64 -0.07
CA SER A 454 -8.34 -9.61 -0.34
C SER A 454 -7.18 -9.43 0.64
N ARG A 455 -6.81 -8.18 0.97
CA ARG A 455 -5.81 -7.85 1.99
C ARG A 455 -6.24 -8.31 3.37
N SER A 456 -7.47 -7.97 3.76
CA SER A 456 -8.03 -8.29 5.08
C SER A 456 -8.06 -9.79 5.31
N TRP A 457 -8.58 -10.55 4.33
CA TRP A 457 -8.63 -12.00 4.40
C TRP A 457 -7.23 -12.60 4.52
N THR A 458 -6.29 -12.19 3.67
CA THR A 458 -4.91 -12.72 3.68
C THR A 458 -4.23 -12.49 5.02
N LEU A 459 -4.31 -11.27 5.57
CA LEU A 459 -3.75 -10.96 6.88
C LEU A 459 -4.45 -11.70 8.02
N ALA A 460 -5.78 -11.85 7.96
CA ALA A 460 -6.53 -12.64 8.94
C ALA A 460 -6.09 -14.11 8.95
N GLN A 461 -5.84 -14.72 7.77
CA GLN A 461 -5.34 -16.08 7.68
C GLN A 461 -3.91 -16.23 8.24
N ILE A 462 -3.03 -15.25 7.99
CA ILE A 462 -1.67 -15.23 8.57
C ILE A 462 -1.75 -15.18 10.10
N VAL A 463 -2.62 -14.32 10.66
CA VAL A 463 -2.81 -14.20 12.11
C VAL A 463 -3.37 -15.49 12.69
N LYS A 464 -4.44 -16.04 12.09
CA LYS A 464 -5.07 -17.30 12.52
C LYS A 464 -4.05 -18.44 12.56
N ASN A 465 -3.20 -18.58 11.54
CA ASN A 465 -2.17 -19.62 11.50
C ASN A 465 -1.14 -19.50 12.63
N LYS A 466 -0.72 -18.28 12.96
CA LYS A 466 0.20 -18.03 14.09
C LYS A 466 -0.45 -18.42 15.41
N GLU A 467 -1.74 -18.12 15.59
CA GLU A 467 -2.50 -18.51 16.78
C GLU A 467 -2.65 -20.03 16.90
N ILE A 468 -3.02 -20.73 15.82
CA ILE A 468 -3.14 -22.19 15.78
C ILE A 468 -1.80 -22.85 16.11
N THR A 469 -0.72 -22.43 15.43
CA THR A 469 0.63 -22.97 15.66
C THR A 469 1.09 -22.78 17.11
N ALA A 470 0.73 -21.65 17.73
CA ALA A 470 1.04 -21.37 19.13
C ALA A 470 0.16 -22.17 20.12
N SER A 471 -1.02 -22.63 19.71
CA SER A 471 -1.98 -23.31 20.59
C SER A 471 -1.69 -24.79 20.85
N GLU A 472 -0.83 -25.42 20.04
CA GLU A 472 -0.50 -26.87 20.07
C GLU A 472 -1.72 -27.83 20.02
N GLN A 473 -2.94 -27.34 19.73
CA GLN A 473 -4.15 -28.16 19.65
C GLN A 473 -4.29 -28.82 18.27
N GLU A 474 -4.70 -30.09 18.24
CA GLU A 474 -5.10 -30.77 17.00
C GLU A 474 -6.40 -30.17 16.44
N TYR A 475 -6.30 -29.44 15.34
CA TYR A 475 -7.46 -28.95 14.58
C TYR A 475 -8.00 -30.05 13.67
N SER A 476 -9.31 -30.30 13.70
CA SER A 476 -9.99 -31.23 12.78
C SER A 476 -11.15 -30.53 12.06
N ALA A 477 -11.07 -30.48 10.73
CA ALA A 477 -12.11 -29.93 9.86
C ALA A 477 -13.16 -30.97 9.41
N CYS A 478 -13.18 -32.15 10.04
CA CYS A 478 -14.03 -33.26 9.66
C CYS A 478 -14.62 -33.97 10.88
N ILE A 479 -15.93 -34.25 10.80
CA ILE A 479 -16.66 -35.13 11.71
C ILE A 479 -17.27 -36.23 10.86
N GLU A 480 -16.78 -37.46 11.04
CA GLU A 480 -17.24 -38.63 10.30
C GLU A 480 -17.76 -39.70 11.27
N THR A 481 -19.03 -40.08 11.07
CA THR A 481 -19.68 -41.22 11.72
C THR A 481 -20.29 -42.14 10.65
N GLU A 482 -20.86 -43.28 11.06
CA GLU A 482 -21.55 -44.18 10.13
C GLU A 482 -22.70 -43.48 9.37
N ASP A 483 -23.40 -42.57 10.05
CA ASP A 483 -24.59 -41.87 9.57
C ASP A 483 -24.31 -40.45 9.03
N GLU A 484 -23.24 -39.79 9.45
CA GLU A 484 -22.92 -38.40 9.08
C GLU A 484 -21.50 -38.23 8.55
N LEU A 485 -21.33 -37.30 7.60
CA LEU A 485 -20.06 -36.72 7.17
C LEU A 485 -20.22 -35.20 7.15
N ILE A 486 -19.67 -34.50 8.15
CA ILE A 486 -19.66 -33.04 8.20
C ILE A 486 -18.22 -32.59 7.98
N LYS A 487 -17.96 -31.96 6.84
CA LYS A 487 -16.60 -31.56 6.45
C LYS A 487 -16.62 -30.15 5.88
N TRP A 488 -15.78 -29.27 6.42
CA TRP A 488 -15.50 -27.98 5.81
C TRP A 488 -14.07 -27.96 5.30
N TYR A 489 -13.82 -27.04 4.38
CA TYR A 489 -12.52 -26.83 3.76
C TYR A 489 -12.16 -25.36 3.98
N ASP A 490 -10.97 -25.13 4.52
CA ASP A 490 -10.45 -23.80 4.79
C ASP A 490 -8.92 -23.83 4.75
N ARG A 491 -8.27 -22.69 4.95
CA ARG A 491 -6.83 -22.51 4.80
C ARG A 491 -5.98 -23.55 5.55
N GLU A 492 -6.46 -24.12 6.67
CA GLU A 492 -5.71 -25.12 7.46
C GLU A 492 -5.37 -26.42 6.70
N ASP A 493 -5.88 -26.61 5.48
CA ASP A 493 -5.40 -27.65 4.56
C ASP A 493 -3.92 -27.46 4.13
N HIS A 494 -3.30 -26.31 4.48
CA HIS A 494 -1.92 -25.96 4.20
C HIS A 494 -1.12 -25.68 5.47
N THR A 495 -0.01 -26.39 5.67
CA THR A 495 0.86 -26.24 6.86
C THR A 495 2.15 -25.45 6.59
N ASN A 496 2.66 -25.49 5.35
CA ASN A 496 4.01 -25.02 5.02
C ASN A 496 4.07 -23.66 4.30
N PHE A 497 2.92 -23.04 4.05
CA PHE A 497 2.78 -21.74 3.40
C PHE A 497 1.51 -21.04 3.89
N ASP A 498 1.41 -19.73 3.64
CA ASP A 498 0.37 -18.88 4.21
C ASP A 498 -0.96 -18.99 3.48
N VAL A 499 -0.92 -19.05 2.15
CA VAL A 499 -2.08 -19.20 1.26
C VAL A 499 -1.68 -20.02 0.02
N CYS A 500 -2.63 -20.65 -0.66
CA CYS A 500 -2.37 -21.29 -1.97
C CYS A 500 -2.79 -20.38 -3.13
N ALA A 501 -2.26 -20.68 -4.32
CA ALA A 501 -2.53 -19.96 -5.55
C ALA A 501 -3.87 -20.33 -6.25
N ASP A 502 -4.63 -21.27 -5.68
CA ASP A 502 -5.85 -21.83 -6.26
C ASP A 502 -7.11 -21.14 -5.73
N ASP A 503 -8.26 -21.43 -6.36
CA ASP A 503 -9.60 -20.94 -6.00
C ASP A 503 -10.01 -21.33 -4.55
N HIS A 504 -9.25 -22.22 -3.89
CA HIS A 504 -9.39 -22.54 -2.47
C HIS A 504 -9.07 -21.36 -1.54
N CYS A 505 -8.03 -20.58 -1.85
CA CYS A 505 -7.61 -19.42 -1.07
C CYS A 505 -7.95 -18.13 -1.83
N GLN A 506 -7.11 -17.75 -2.79
CA GLN A 506 -7.34 -16.67 -3.73
C GLN A 506 -6.57 -16.99 -5.00
N ARG A 507 -7.14 -16.66 -6.15
CA ARG A 507 -6.54 -16.94 -7.44
C ARG A 507 -5.28 -16.09 -7.63
N TYR A 508 -4.12 -16.72 -7.68
CA TYR A 508 -2.83 -16.03 -7.81
C TYR A 508 -2.04 -16.62 -8.98
N GLN A 509 -1.85 -15.86 -10.05
CA GLN A 509 -1.21 -16.33 -11.29
C GLN A 509 0.08 -15.57 -11.63
N GLY A 510 0.69 -14.95 -10.63
CA GLY A 510 1.88 -14.12 -10.78
C GLY A 510 1.67 -12.89 -11.68
N LEU A 511 2.72 -12.48 -12.38
CA LEU A 511 2.77 -11.37 -13.33
C LEU A 511 2.35 -11.76 -14.75
N THR A 512 2.08 -13.04 -15.02
CA THR A 512 1.66 -13.52 -16.35
C THR A 512 0.32 -12.92 -16.78
N ARG A 513 -0.57 -12.69 -15.82
CA ARG A 513 -1.77 -11.88 -16.03
C ARG A 513 -1.36 -10.41 -15.96
N ALA A 514 -1.62 -9.67 -17.04
CA ALA A 514 -1.22 -8.28 -17.16
C ALA A 514 -1.74 -7.44 -15.99
N SER A 515 -0.84 -7.05 -15.09
CA SER A 515 -1.08 -5.99 -14.12
C SER A 515 -1.35 -4.70 -14.89
N THR A 516 -2.60 -4.23 -14.92
CA THR A 516 -2.90 -2.94 -15.53
C THR A 516 -2.45 -1.82 -14.59
N GLU A 517 -2.10 -0.67 -15.16
CA GLU A 517 -1.75 0.52 -14.36
C GLU A 517 -2.90 0.90 -13.39
N ALA A 518 -4.15 0.68 -13.83
CA ALA A 518 -5.34 0.88 -13.01
C ALA A 518 -5.36 0.02 -11.74
N VAL A 519 -4.89 -1.23 -11.79
CA VAL A 519 -4.81 -2.10 -10.60
C VAL A 519 -3.72 -1.59 -9.65
N ARG A 520 -2.55 -1.16 -10.16
CA ARG A 520 -1.50 -0.58 -9.32
C ARG A 520 -1.98 0.68 -8.61
N GLU A 521 -2.66 1.57 -9.33
CA GLU A 521 -3.25 2.78 -8.77
C GLU A 521 -4.26 2.45 -7.66
N VAL A 522 -5.12 1.44 -7.86
CA VAL A 522 -6.07 0.98 -6.84
C VAL A 522 -5.38 0.41 -5.61
N ILE A 523 -4.32 -0.38 -5.78
CA ILE A 523 -3.52 -0.92 -4.68
C ILE A 523 -2.85 0.20 -3.91
N ASP A 524 -2.24 1.16 -4.59
CA ASP A 524 -1.59 2.32 -3.97
C ASP A 524 -2.60 3.22 -3.23
N GLU A 525 -3.80 3.43 -3.78
CA GLU A 525 -4.87 4.21 -3.15
C GLU A 525 -5.50 3.51 -1.93
N THR A 526 -5.49 2.18 -1.89
CA THR A 526 -6.00 1.36 -0.77
C THR A 526 -4.89 0.76 0.08
N TRP A 527 -3.66 1.26 -0.07
CA TRP A 527 -2.47 0.70 0.58
C TRP A 527 -2.66 0.61 2.09
N GLY A 528 -2.49 -0.59 2.63
CA GLY A 528 -2.63 -0.86 4.06
C GLY A 528 -4.06 -0.80 4.61
N GLU A 529 -5.08 -0.56 3.79
CA GLU A 529 -6.47 -0.56 4.23
C GLU A 529 -7.03 -1.98 4.39
N VAL A 530 -7.63 -2.24 5.55
CA VAL A 530 -8.26 -3.52 5.90
C VAL A 530 -9.60 -3.29 6.60
N LEU A 531 -10.45 -4.31 6.58
CA LEU A 531 -11.65 -4.39 7.38
C LEU A 531 -11.30 -4.83 8.81
N THR A 532 -11.86 -4.14 9.79
CA THR A 532 -11.70 -4.46 11.21
C THR A 532 -13.04 -4.54 11.92
N TYR A 533 -13.11 -5.35 12.97
CA TYR A 533 -14.23 -5.40 13.91
C TYR A 533 -13.68 -5.53 15.31
N GLU A 534 -14.08 -4.62 16.21
CA GLU A 534 -13.55 -4.53 17.59
C GLU A 534 -12.00 -4.53 17.64
N GLY A 535 -11.37 -3.81 16.70
CA GLY A 535 -9.91 -3.68 16.62
C GLY A 535 -9.16 -4.90 16.06
N LYS A 536 -9.86 -5.95 15.62
CA LYS A 536 -9.26 -7.13 14.97
C LYS A 536 -9.55 -7.14 13.48
N ILE A 537 -8.63 -7.64 12.66
CA ILE A 537 -8.83 -7.77 11.21
C ILE A 537 -9.94 -8.80 10.93
N CYS A 538 -10.89 -8.44 10.08
CA CYS A 538 -12.00 -9.30 9.68
C CYS A 538 -11.53 -10.42 8.74
N ASP A 539 -12.09 -11.62 8.94
CA ASP A 539 -12.10 -12.67 7.91
C ASP A 539 -13.04 -12.26 6.75
N ALA A 540 -12.47 -11.61 5.74
CA ALA A 540 -13.23 -10.97 4.67
C ALA A 540 -13.54 -11.92 3.49
N ARG A 541 -14.49 -12.84 3.70
CA ARG A 541 -14.95 -13.80 2.67
C ARG A 541 -15.74 -13.12 1.54
N PHE A 542 -15.71 -13.70 0.35
CA PHE A 542 -16.49 -13.23 -0.81
C PHE A 542 -16.91 -14.37 -1.73
N SER A 543 -18.00 -14.19 -2.49
CA SER A 543 -18.50 -15.16 -3.47
C SER A 543 -19.14 -14.50 -4.69
N LYS A 544 -19.29 -15.24 -5.79
CA LYS A 544 -19.81 -14.71 -7.07
C LYS A 544 -21.20 -14.09 -6.94
N CYS A 545 -22.18 -14.86 -6.47
CA CYS A 545 -23.58 -14.44 -6.36
C CYS A 545 -24.22 -14.98 -5.07
N CYS A 546 -24.72 -14.09 -4.19
CA CYS A 546 -25.34 -14.52 -2.94
C CYS A 546 -26.72 -15.17 -3.14
N GLY A 547 -27.42 -14.87 -4.24
CA GLY A 547 -28.78 -15.36 -4.51
C GLY A 547 -29.90 -14.47 -3.93
N GLY A 548 -29.53 -13.27 -3.44
CA GLY A 548 -30.43 -12.25 -2.89
C GLY A 548 -30.31 -12.03 -1.39
N VAL A 549 -29.61 -12.92 -0.67
CA VAL A 549 -29.40 -12.86 0.78
C VAL A 549 -28.05 -13.47 1.14
N PHE A 550 -27.36 -12.85 2.10
CA PHE A 550 -26.05 -13.32 2.59
C PHE A 550 -26.21 -14.50 3.54
N GLU A 551 -25.23 -15.40 3.53
CA GLU A 551 -25.13 -16.50 4.48
C GLU A 551 -24.22 -16.13 5.66
N GLU A 552 -24.39 -16.83 6.78
CA GLU A 552 -23.55 -16.72 7.95
C GLU A 552 -22.40 -17.75 7.93
N PHE A 553 -21.25 -17.34 8.47
CA PHE A 553 -20.02 -18.14 8.52
C PHE A 553 -20.16 -19.61 9.01
N PRO A 554 -20.87 -19.92 10.12
CA PRO A 554 -20.87 -21.27 10.70
C PRO A 554 -21.58 -22.32 9.84
N TYR A 555 -22.38 -21.94 8.85
CA TYR A 555 -23.02 -22.90 7.94
C TYR A 555 -22.07 -23.42 6.85
N CYS A 556 -20.99 -22.67 6.58
CA CYS A 556 -19.98 -23.03 5.59
C CYS A 556 -18.71 -23.61 6.23
N TRP A 557 -18.31 -23.10 7.41
CA TRP A 557 -17.06 -23.44 8.08
C TRP A 557 -17.26 -23.89 9.53
N GLU A 558 -16.25 -23.76 10.39
CA GLU A 558 -16.30 -24.03 11.83
C GLU A 558 -17.48 -23.31 12.53
N ASP A 559 -18.01 -23.92 13.60
CA ASP A 559 -19.16 -23.39 14.36
C ASP A 559 -18.73 -22.20 15.23
N LYS A 560 -18.49 -21.07 14.56
CA LYS A 560 -17.98 -19.83 15.12
C LYS A 560 -18.86 -18.66 14.68
N ASP A 561 -19.31 -17.88 15.65
CA ASP A 561 -20.00 -16.63 15.36
C ASP A 561 -19.01 -15.57 14.88
N MET A 562 -19.33 -14.94 13.76
CA MET A 562 -18.58 -13.86 13.15
C MET A 562 -19.53 -12.66 13.01
N PRO A 563 -19.55 -11.71 13.96
CA PRO A 563 -20.57 -10.65 14.03
C PRO A 563 -20.63 -9.73 12.79
N TYR A 564 -19.55 -9.68 12.02
CA TYR A 564 -19.47 -8.92 10.77
C TYR A 564 -19.85 -9.71 9.52
N LEU A 565 -20.12 -11.02 9.61
CA LEU A 565 -20.58 -11.89 8.52
C LEU A 565 -22.00 -12.38 8.81
N ARG A 566 -22.98 -11.46 8.71
CA ARG A 566 -24.37 -11.71 9.09
C ARG A 566 -25.30 -11.73 7.89
N LYS A 567 -26.43 -12.42 8.03
CA LYS A 567 -27.49 -12.40 7.02
C LYS A 567 -28.02 -10.99 6.79
N GLN A 568 -28.15 -10.62 5.52
CA GLN A 568 -28.79 -9.37 5.08
C GLN A 568 -29.27 -9.54 3.65
N LEU A 569 -30.29 -8.78 3.25
CA LEU A 569 -30.72 -8.70 1.85
C LEU A 569 -29.64 -7.99 1.03
N ASP A 570 -29.42 -8.49 -0.18
CA ASP A 570 -28.52 -7.83 -1.12
C ASP A 570 -29.20 -6.64 -1.81
N ASN A 571 -29.72 -5.68 -1.04
CA ASN A 571 -30.34 -4.45 -1.53
C ASN A 571 -30.37 -3.39 -0.42
N LYS A 572 -30.86 -2.19 -0.71
CA LYS A 572 -31.06 -1.11 0.28
C LYS A 572 -32.30 -1.28 1.17
N SER A 573 -33.08 -2.34 0.99
CA SER A 573 -34.32 -2.51 1.72
C SER A 573 -34.06 -2.96 3.16
N THR A 574 -34.96 -2.55 4.06
CA THR A 574 -35.02 -3.03 5.44
C THR A 574 -36.14 -4.07 5.61
N ASP A 575 -36.66 -4.59 4.50
CA ASP A 575 -37.71 -5.60 4.52
C ASP A 575 -37.27 -6.83 5.33
N PRO A 576 -38.20 -7.42 6.11
CA PRO A 576 -37.89 -8.63 6.86
C PRO A 576 -37.58 -9.77 5.90
N ILE A 577 -36.47 -10.45 6.14
CA ILE A 577 -36.12 -11.68 5.45
C ILE A 577 -37.00 -12.80 6.02
N PRO A 578 -37.71 -13.58 5.19
CA PRO A 578 -38.35 -14.80 5.66
C PRO A 578 -37.33 -15.68 6.39
N ASP A 579 -37.76 -16.47 7.36
CA ASP A 579 -36.83 -17.41 8.02
C ASP A 579 -36.50 -18.56 7.08
N LEU A 580 -35.41 -18.42 6.32
CA LEU A 580 -34.96 -19.39 5.31
C LEU A 580 -34.32 -20.65 5.91
N THR A 581 -34.22 -20.73 7.24
CA THR A 581 -33.87 -22.00 7.91
C THR A 581 -35.03 -23.01 7.83
N ILE A 582 -36.25 -22.53 7.57
CA ILE A 582 -37.47 -23.32 7.37
C ILE A 582 -37.58 -23.71 5.89
N GLU A 583 -37.70 -25.01 5.61
CA GLU A 583 -37.73 -25.57 4.25
C GLU A 583 -38.77 -24.92 3.33
N GLU A 584 -40.00 -24.71 3.81
CA GLU A 584 -41.07 -24.13 2.98
C GLU A 584 -40.77 -22.67 2.59
N ASN A 585 -40.28 -21.86 3.54
CA ASN A 585 -39.88 -20.48 3.27
C ASN A 585 -38.71 -20.43 2.28
N ALA A 586 -37.71 -21.32 2.45
CA ALA A 586 -36.58 -21.43 1.53
C ALA A 586 -37.04 -21.86 0.13
N ARG A 587 -38.00 -22.79 0.06
CA ARG A 587 -38.62 -23.24 -1.19
C ARG A 587 -39.27 -22.07 -1.91
N GLU A 588 -40.17 -21.34 -1.25
CA GLU A 588 -40.80 -20.14 -1.84
C GLU A 588 -39.77 -19.10 -2.29
N TRP A 589 -38.74 -18.84 -1.47
CA TRP A 589 -37.66 -17.91 -1.80
C TRP A 589 -36.88 -18.31 -3.05
N ILE A 590 -36.53 -19.59 -3.18
CA ILE A 590 -35.77 -20.13 -4.33
C ILE A 590 -36.62 -20.09 -5.61
N TYR A 591 -37.94 -20.35 -5.54
CA TYR A 591 -38.82 -20.18 -6.70
C TYR A 591 -39.12 -18.71 -7.03
N SER A 592 -38.97 -17.80 -6.06
CA SER A 592 -39.13 -16.37 -6.28
C SER A 592 -37.90 -15.74 -6.96
N SER A 593 -38.04 -14.49 -7.42
CA SER A 593 -36.94 -13.68 -7.96
C SER A 593 -36.97 -12.29 -7.32
N PRO A 594 -36.45 -12.15 -6.08
CA PRO A 594 -36.48 -10.89 -5.35
C PRO A 594 -35.54 -9.87 -5.98
N LYS A 595 -35.81 -8.57 -5.74
CA LYS A 595 -34.89 -7.50 -6.12
C LYS A 595 -33.62 -7.62 -5.28
N ALA A 596 -32.48 -7.68 -5.94
CA ALA A 596 -31.16 -7.70 -5.32
C ALA A 596 -30.15 -7.05 -6.27
N PHE A 597 -29.06 -6.48 -5.74
CA PHE A 597 -27.96 -5.98 -6.54
C PHE A 597 -27.39 -7.11 -7.41
N CYS A 598 -27.22 -8.31 -6.86
CA CYS A 598 -26.76 -9.46 -7.63
C CYS A 598 -27.78 -10.03 -8.64
N ASN A 599 -29.04 -9.54 -8.66
CA ASN A 599 -30.06 -9.92 -9.63
C ASN A 599 -30.03 -8.98 -10.83
N THR A 600 -29.01 -9.13 -11.68
CA THR A 600 -28.80 -8.30 -12.87
C THR A 600 -28.64 -9.15 -14.12
N THR A 601 -29.07 -8.61 -15.26
CA THR A 601 -28.85 -9.16 -16.60
C THR A 601 -28.00 -8.24 -17.46
N ASP A 602 -27.44 -7.15 -16.90
CA ASP A 602 -26.58 -6.22 -17.63
C ASP A 602 -25.23 -6.87 -17.95
N GLN A 603 -25.05 -7.26 -19.22
CA GLN A 603 -23.84 -7.90 -19.73
C GLN A 603 -22.57 -7.05 -19.54
N ARG A 604 -22.70 -5.72 -19.56
CA ARG A 604 -21.56 -4.81 -19.31
C ARG A 604 -21.06 -4.96 -17.88
N ILE A 605 -21.96 -5.03 -16.90
CA ILE A 605 -21.60 -5.22 -15.49
C ILE A 605 -21.10 -6.66 -15.28
N LEU A 606 -21.78 -7.66 -15.84
CA LEU A 606 -21.39 -9.06 -15.70
C LEU A 606 -19.99 -9.32 -16.26
N SER A 607 -19.59 -8.65 -17.34
CA SER A 607 -18.23 -8.75 -17.91
C SER A 607 -17.11 -8.20 -17.00
N GLN A 608 -17.46 -7.45 -15.95
CA GLN A 608 -16.48 -6.98 -14.94
C GLN A 608 -16.09 -8.11 -13.97
N VAL A 609 -17.01 -9.03 -13.68
CA VAL A 609 -16.84 -10.09 -12.66
C VAL A 609 -16.66 -11.48 -13.29
N LEU A 610 -17.35 -11.75 -14.40
CA LEU A 610 -17.32 -13.04 -15.07
C LEU A 610 -16.27 -13.05 -16.18
N ASN A 611 -15.29 -13.93 -16.04
CA ASN A 611 -14.30 -14.22 -17.08
C ASN A 611 -14.97 -14.79 -18.34
N THR A 612 -14.29 -14.76 -19.49
CA THR A 612 -14.86 -15.12 -20.81
C THR A 612 -15.56 -16.49 -20.82
N TYR A 613 -15.04 -17.47 -20.07
CA TYR A 613 -15.66 -18.81 -19.96
C TYR A 613 -16.91 -18.83 -19.06
N ASP A 614 -16.99 -17.98 -18.03
CA ASP A 614 -18.12 -17.90 -17.12
C ASP A 614 -19.29 -17.07 -17.68
N GLN A 615 -19.04 -16.23 -18.69
CA GLN A 615 -20.06 -15.39 -19.35
C GLN A 615 -21.15 -16.20 -20.06
N GLU A 616 -20.89 -17.48 -20.38
CA GLU A 616 -21.90 -18.39 -20.93
C GLU A 616 -22.99 -18.76 -19.89
N THR A 617 -22.73 -18.56 -18.59
CA THR A 617 -23.69 -18.81 -17.52
C THR A 617 -24.66 -17.63 -17.37
N VAL A 618 -25.84 -17.73 -17.98
CA VAL A 618 -26.89 -16.70 -17.92
C VAL A 618 -27.85 -16.82 -16.72
N ASN A 619 -27.83 -17.95 -16.00
CA ASN A 619 -28.85 -18.28 -14.98
C ASN A 619 -28.28 -18.45 -13.56
N PHE A 620 -27.16 -17.81 -13.20
CA PHE A 620 -26.52 -17.99 -11.89
C PHE A 620 -27.38 -17.50 -10.70
N PHE A 621 -28.24 -16.49 -10.90
CA PHE A 621 -29.10 -15.98 -9.82
C PHE A 621 -30.19 -17.00 -9.43
N ARG A 622 -30.75 -17.69 -10.43
CA ARG A 622 -31.68 -18.82 -10.30
C ARG A 622 -31.36 -19.87 -11.36
N TRP A 623 -30.78 -20.99 -10.94
CA TRP A 623 -30.27 -22.04 -11.82
C TRP A 623 -31.08 -23.32 -11.69
N LYS A 624 -30.93 -24.21 -12.67
CA LYS A 624 -31.62 -25.50 -12.70
C LYS A 624 -30.72 -26.58 -13.29
N GLU A 625 -30.56 -27.68 -12.56
CA GLU A 625 -29.81 -28.86 -12.97
C GLU A 625 -30.72 -30.08 -13.03
N HIS A 626 -30.52 -30.95 -14.01
CA HIS A 626 -31.33 -32.14 -14.22
C HIS A 626 -30.46 -33.39 -14.28
N TYR A 627 -30.86 -34.43 -13.56
CA TYR A 627 -30.20 -35.73 -13.56
C TYR A 627 -31.22 -36.85 -13.78
N SER A 628 -30.90 -37.80 -14.64
CA SER A 628 -31.52 -39.11 -14.59
C SER A 628 -31.09 -39.86 -13.33
N GLN A 629 -31.86 -40.90 -12.96
CA GLN A 629 -31.54 -41.74 -11.81
C GLN A 629 -30.13 -42.34 -11.88
N GLN A 630 -29.73 -42.82 -13.06
CA GLN A 630 -28.43 -43.44 -13.26
C GLN A 630 -27.30 -42.42 -13.14
N GLU A 631 -27.44 -41.26 -13.78
CA GLU A 631 -26.44 -40.19 -13.73
C GLU A 631 -26.19 -39.71 -12.30
N LEU A 632 -27.24 -39.48 -11.51
CA LEU A 632 -27.10 -39.03 -10.12
C LEU A 632 -26.43 -40.09 -9.24
N SER A 633 -26.84 -41.35 -9.37
CA SER A 633 -26.25 -42.49 -8.65
C SER A 633 -24.74 -42.61 -8.95
N ASP A 634 -24.37 -42.61 -10.23
CA ASP A 634 -22.97 -42.74 -10.65
C ASP A 634 -22.13 -41.54 -10.22
N LEU A 635 -22.70 -40.34 -10.31
CA LEU A 635 -22.06 -39.11 -9.86
C LEU A 635 -21.75 -39.16 -8.35
N ILE A 636 -22.77 -39.40 -7.51
CA ILE A 636 -22.59 -39.47 -6.05
C ILE A 636 -21.56 -40.54 -5.71
N LYS A 637 -21.60 -41.71 -6.36
CA LYS A 637 -20.62 -42.78 -6.15
C LYS A 637 -19.20 -42.34 -6.50
N SER A 638 -19.02 -41.67 -7.64
CA SER A 638 -17.70 -41.20 -8.07
C SER A 638 -17.12 -40.12 -7.15
N ARG A 639 -17.96 -39.20 -6.64
CA ARG A 639 -17.52 -38.04 -5.85
C ARG A 639 -17.36 -38.36 -4.37
N SER A 640 -18.23 -39.21 -3.81
CA SER A 640 -18.18 -39.60 -2.39
C SER A 640 -17.37 -40.88 -2.14
N GLY A 641 -17.10 -41.67 -3.18
CA GLY A 641 -16.50 -43.01 -3.04
C GLY A 641 -17.45 -44.08 -2.47
N VAL A 642 -18.72 -43.74 -2.23
CA VAL A 642 -19.71 -44.62 -1.58
C VAL A 642 -20.83 -45.00 -2.55
N ASP A 643 -21.13 -46.29 -2.65
CA ASP A 643 -22.22 -46.81 -3.48
C ASP A 643 -23.55 -46.80 -2.71
N TYR A 644 -24.38 -45.79 -2.98
CA TYR A 644 -25.72 -45.66 -2.38
C TYR A 644 -26.77 -46.54 -3.07
N GLY A 645 -26.46 -47.16 -4.22
CA GLY A 645 -27.45 -47.80 -5.09
C GLY A 645 -28.36 -46.77 -5.77
N GLU A 646 -29.60 -47.16 -6.03
CA GLU A 646 -30.60 -46.23 -6.58
C GLU A 646 -30.91 -45.14 -5.56
N ILE A 647 -30.86 -43.87 -5.98
CA ILE A 647 -31.17 -42.73 -5.12
C ILE A 647 -32.69 -42.65 -4.95
N LEU A 648 -33.16 -42.81 -3.73
CA LEU A 648 -34.58 -42.79 -3.36
C LEU A 648 -35.01 -41.38 -2.98
N ASP A 649 -34.15 -40.64 -2.28
CA ASP A 649 -34.43 -39.26 -1.87
C ASP A 649 -33.17 -38.44 -1.58
N LEU A 650 -33.32 -37.13 -1.65
CA LEU A 650 -32.37 -36.13 -1.20
C LEU A 650 -33.10 -35.22 -0.21
N ILE A 651 -32.96 -35.50 1.08
CA ILE A 651 -33.76 -34.85 2.12
C ILE A 651 -32.98 -33.65 2.67
N PRO A 652 -33.50 -32.41 2.55
CA PRO A 652 -32.90 -31.24 3.17
C PRO A 652 -33.08 -31.31 4.70
N VAL A 653 -32.01 -31.67 5.42
CA VAL A 653 -32.07 -31.86 6.87
C VAL A 653 -31.99 -30.53 7.61
N ALA A 654 -31.12 -29.63 7.16
CA ALA A 654 -30.98 -28.30 7.76
C ALA A 654 -30.46 -27.27 6.75
N ARG A 655 -31.00 -26.05 6.86
CA ARG A 655 -30.61 -24.87 6.07
C ARG A 655 -30.00 -23.80 6.96
N GLY A 656 -29.12 -23.01 6.35
CA GLY A 656 -28.61 -21.77 6.89
C GLY A 656 -29.58 -20.62 6.62
N THR A 657 -29.15 -19.43 7.01
CA THR A 657 -29.98 -18.22 6.97
C THR A 657 -30.21 -17.65 5.57
N SER A 658 -29.42 -18.09 4.58
CA SER A 658 -29.61 -17.75 3.17
C SER A 658 -30.41 -18.80 2.39
N GLY A 659 -30.91 -19.85 3.07
CA GLY A 659 -31.57 -21.00 2.45
C GLY A 659 -30.60 -22.03 1.88
N ARG A 660 -29.28 -21.85 2.03
CA ARG A 660 -28.27 -22.85 1.67
C ARG A 660 -28.36 -24.07 2.58
N LEU A 661 -28.29 -25.26 2.00
CA LEU A 661 -28.20 -26.48 2.78
C LEU A 661 -26.82 -26.59 3.42
N TRP A 662 -26.80 -26.87 4.72
CA TRP A 662 -25.59 -27.27 5.45
C TRP A 662 -25.70 -28.68 6.03
N LYS A 663 -26.88 -29.32 5.95
CA LYS A 663 -27.04 -30.77 6.09
C LYS A 663 -28.02 -31.30 5.03
N LEU A 664 -27.58 -32.30 4.27
CA LEU A 664 -28.39 -33.02 3.27
C LEU A 664 -28.29 -34.51 3.52
N ARG A 665 -29.42 -35.21 3.63
CA ARG A 665 -29.45 -36.67 3.72
C ARG A 665 -29.68 -37.30 2.36
N ILE A 666 -28.69 -38.06 1.90
CA ILE A 666 -28.77 -38.91 0.71
C ILE A 666 -29.38 -40.23 1.15
N VAL A 667 -30.53 -40.58 0.57
CA VAL A 667 -31.23 -41.85 0.83
C VAL A 667 -31.11 -42.71 -0.42
N GLY A 668 -30.34 -43.78 -0.34
CA GLY A 668 -30.19 -44.76 -1.42
C GLY A 668 -30.71 -46.14 -1.05
N SER A 669 -30.89 -47.00 -2.05
CA SER A 669 -31.39 -48.37 -1.84
C SER A 669 -30.42 -49.29 -1.09
N LYS A 670 -29.12 -48.94 -1.02
CA LYS A 670 -28.10 -49.69 -0.26
C LYS A 670 -27.70 -49.03 1.04
N ARG A 671 -27.69 -47.69 1.09
CA ARG A 671 -27.21 -46.91 2.23
C ARG A 671 -27.93 -45.57 2.30
N SER A 672 -28.02 -45.00 3.49
CA SER A 672 -28.37 -43.59 3.68
C SER A 672 -27.30 -42.90 4.52
N ARG A 673 -26.99 -41.64 4.21
CA ARG A 673 -26.01 -40.85 4.96
C ARG A 673 -26.33 -39.36 4.87
N THR A 674 -26.11 -38.62 5.95
CA THR A 674 -26.14 -37.16 5.95
C THR A 674 -24.76 -36.63 5.60
N ILE A 675 -24.66 -35.80 4.58
CA ILE A 675 -23.47 -34.99 4.30
C ILE A 675 -23.74 -33.54 4.72
N GLY A 676 -22.71 -32.81 5.11
CA GLY A 676 -22.90 -31.44 5.59
C GLY A 676 -21.74 -30.50 5.38
N LYS A 677 -22.05 -29.22 5.64
CA LYS A 677 -21.44 -28.00 5.13
C LYS A 677 -21.64 -27.80 3.63
N GLU A 678 -21.66 -26.52 3.25
CA GLU A 678 -22.06 -26.02 1.93
C GLU A 678 -21.27 -26.67 0.78
N LEU A 679 -19.94 -26.72 0.91
CA LEU A 679 -19.05 -27.15 -0.16
C LEU A 679 -19.08 -28.67 -0.38
N GLU A 680 -19.16 -29.47 0.68
CA GLU A 680 -19.22 -30.94 0.57
C GLU A 680 -20.49 -31.39 -0.17
N ILE A 681 -21.62 -30.74 0.09
CA ILE A 681 -22.88 -30.96 -0.62
C ILE A 681 -22.72 -30.68 -2.11
N ARG A 682 -22.11 -29.54 -2.47
CA ARG A 682 -21.93 -29.13 -3.88
C ARG A 682 -20.98 -30.04 -4.64
N ARG A 683 -19.89 -30.46 -3.99
CA ARG A 683 -18.89 -31.37 -4.58
C ARG A 683 -19.45 -32.77 -4.82
N THR A 684 -20.37 -33.22 -3.96
CA THR A 684 -21.01 -34.54 -4.08
C THR A 684 -22.02 -34.59 -5.23
N LEU A 685 -22.68 -33.46 -5.53
CA LEU A 685 -23.79 -33.38 -6.49
C LEU A 685 -23.41 -32.75 -7.84
N SER A 686 -22.13 -32.55 -8.14
CA SER A 686 -21.69 -32.04 -9.45
C SER A 686 -20.34 -32.64 -9.87
N PRO A 687 -20.13 -32.94 -11.16
CA PRO A 687 -18.83 -33.41 -11.66
C PRO A 687 -17.74 -32.34 -11.54
N SER A 688 -18.13 -31.05 -11.59
CA SER A 688 -17.26 -29.92 -11.32
C SER A 688 -17.70 -29.27 -10.01
N HIS A 689 -18.53 -28.24 -10.10
CA HIS A 689 -19.04 -27.49 -8.95
C HIS A 689 -20.51 -27.15 -9.18
N LEU A 690 -21.38 -27.61 -8.27
CA LEU A 690 -22.74 -27.10 -8.22
C LEU A 690 -22.68 -25.61 -7.86
N TYR A 691 -23.53 -24.78 -8.48
CA TYR A 691 -23.47 -23.32 -8.28
C TYR A 691 -23.53 -22.92 -6.80
N SER A 692 -24.48 -23.47 -6.04
CA SER A 692 -24.59 -23.28 -4.58
C SER A 692 -25.28 -24.49 -3.94
N SER A 693 -25.33 -24.56 -2.60
CA SER A 693 -26.20 -25.51 -1.89
C SER A 693 -27.61 -24.97 -1.60
N ALA A 694 -27.95 -23.76 -2.07
CA ALA A 694 -29.30 -23.19 -1.95
C ALA A 694 -30.19 -23.72 -3.08
N PHE A 695 -30.66 -24.96 -2.93
CA PHE A 695 -31.56 -25.57 -3.90
C PHE A 695 -32.72 -26.34 -3.25
N VAL A 696 -33.72 -26.62 -4.07
CA VAL A 696 -34.83 -27.54 -3.80
C VAL A 696 -34.76 -28.71 -4.77
N VAL A 697 -35.25 -29.87 -4.33
CA VAL A 697 -35.22 -31.11 -5.09
C VAL A 697 -36.63 -31.43 -5.59
N GLU A 698 -36.78 -31.60 -6.90
CA GLU A 698 -37.98 -32.17 -7.53
C GLU A 698 -37.69 -33.57 -8.05
N LYS A 699 -38.62 -34.49 -7.80
CA LYS A 699 -38.56 -35.89 -8.26
C LYS A 699 -39.63 -36.11 -9.32
N LYS A 700 -39.29 -36.77 -10.43
CA LYS A 700 -40.24 -37.03 -11.51
C LYS A 700 -40.11 -38.45 -12.05
N GLY A 701 -41.27 -39.09 -12.25
CA GLY A 701 -41.38 -40.46 -12.76
C GLY A 701 -40.92 -41.50 -11.74
N VAL A 702 -41.11 -42.77 -12.08
CA VAL A 702 -40.65 -43.91 -11.27
C VAL A 702 -39.97 -44.95 -12.16
N THR A 703 -38.89 -45.56 -11.67
CA THR A 703 -38.23 -46.71 -12.29
C THR A 703 -39.03 -47.99 -12.02
N ALA A 704 -38.63 -49.10 -12.65
CA ALA A 704 -39.26 -50.40 -12.43
C ALA A 704 -39.15 -50.91 -10.98
N SER A 705 -38.15 -50.44 -10.22
CA SER A 705 -37.95 -50.76 -8.81
C SER A 705 -38.75 -49.84 -7.87
N GLY A 706 -39.42 -48.81 -8.38
CA GLY A 706 -40.17 -47.83 -7.60
C GLY A 706 -39.35 -46.62 -7.14
N ALA A 707 -38.08 -46.52 -7.50
CA ALA A 707 -37.26 -45.33 -7.24
C ALA A 707 -37.63 -44.17 -8.19
N PRO A 708 -37.35 -42.90 -7.87
CA PRO A 708 -37.56 -41.79 -8.80
C PRO A 708 -36.77 -41.97 -10.10
N ALA A 709 -37.39 -41.68 -11.24
CA ALA A 709 -36.72 -41.83 -12.55
C ALA A 709 -35.75 -40.68 -12.87
N SER A 710 -36.00 -39.49 -12.31
CA SER A 710 -35.18 -38.31 -12.49
C SER A 710 -35.30 -37.33 -11.32
N PHE A 711 -34.24 -36.55 -11.12
CA PHE A 711 -34.10 -35.50 -10.11
C PHE A 711 -33.82 -34.18 -10.79
N THR A 712 -34.44 -33.12 -10.29
CA THR A 712 -34.20 -31.76 -10.77
C THR A 712 -33.89 -30.87 -9.58
N LEU A 713 -32.71 -30.27 -9.60
CA LEU A 713 -32.28 -29.30 -8.60
C LEU A 713 -32.61 -27.91 -9.12
N ILE A 714 -33.38 -27.13 -8.36
CA ILE A 714 -33.69 -25.73 -8.68
C ILE A 714 -33.05 -24.91 -7.58
N GLY A 715 -32.12 -24.03 -7.91
CA GLY A 715 -31.32 -23.33 -6.91
C GLY A 715 -31.09 -21.85 -7.17
N ALA A 716 -30.41 -21.22 -6.22
CA ALA A 716 -30.20 -19.78 -6.13
C ALA A 716 -28.74 -19.43 -5.83
N GLY A 717 -28.21 -18.43 -6.52
CA GLY A 717 -26.85 -17.92 -6.30
C GLY A 717 -25.72 -18.87 -6.73
N TRP A 718 -24.50 -18.36 -6.61
CA TRP A 718 -23.25 -19.00 -7.00
C TRP A 718 -22.16 -18.75 -5.95
N GLY A 719 -21.76 -19.82 -5.25
CA GLY A 719 -20.79 -19.81 -4.17
C GLY A 719 -21.45 -19.86 -2.79
N HIS A 720 -20.60 -19.80 -1.76
CA HIS A 720 -20.99 -19.97 -0.36
C HIS A 720 -21.89 -18.84 0.19
N GLY A 721 -21.89 -17.66 -0.44
CA GLY A 721 -22.82 -16.56 -0.10
C GLY A 721 -22.49 -15.78 1.18
N VAL A 722 -21.36 -16.06 1.81
CA VAL A 722 -20.89 -15.37 3.02
C VAL A 722 -20.05 -14.15 2.62
N GLY A 723 -20.30 -13.00 3.26
CA GLY A 723 -19.57 -11.76 3.03
C GLY A 723 -19.90 -11.12 1.68
N LEU A 724 -18.87 -10.61 0.98
CA LEU A 724 -19.07 -9.79 -0.22
C LEU A 724 -19.61 -10.60 -1.40
N CYS A 725 -20.71 -10.13 -2.00
CA CYS A 725 -21.20 -10.64 -3.27
C CYS A 725 -20.54 -9.89 -4.44
N GLN A 726 -19.71 -10.55 -5.26
CA GLN A 726 -18.96 -9.89 -6.33
C GLN A 726 -19.86 -9.22 -7.37
N ILE A 727 -20.92 -9.91 -7.84
CA ILE A 727 -21.87 -9.33 -8.80
C ILE A 727 -22.66 -8.18 -8.16
N GLY A 728 -23.08 -8.32 -6.91
CA GLY A 728 -23.77 -7.25 -6.19
C GLY A 728 -22.87 -6.02 -6.01
N ALA A 729 -21.60 -6.21 -5.63
CA ALA A 729 -20.61 -5.16 -5.50
C ALA A 729 -20.31 -4.49 -6.85
N ALA A 730 -20.29 -5.24 -7.94
CA ALA A 730 -20.13 -4.68 -9.29
C ALA A 730 -21.30 -3.79 -9.68
N VAL A 731 -22.54 -4.20 -9.37
CA VAL A 731 -23.74 -3.38 -9.58
C VAL A 731 -23.69 -2.12 -8.71
N MET A 732 -23.26 -2.23 -7.44
CA MET A 732 -23.09 -1.04 -6.60
C MET A 732 -22.01 -0.10 -7.15
N GLY A 733 -20.87 -0.62 -7.61
CA GLY A 733 -19.84 0.20 -8.24
C GLY A 733 -20.32 0.89 -9.52
N ASP A 734 -21.17 0.22 -10.31
CA ASP A 734 -21.81 0.80 -11.51
C ASP A 734 -22.84 1.89 -11.17
N LEU A 735 -23.49 1.77 -10.01
CA LEU A 735 -24.37 2.79 -9.43
C LEU A 735 -23.61 3.89 -8.67
N GLU A 736 -22.29 3.99 -8.88
CA GLU A 736 -21.39 5.02 -8.33
C GLU A 736 -21.29 5.05 -6.79
N TYR A 737 -21.57 3.92 -6.11
CA TYR A 737 -21.30 3.81 -4.68
C TYR A 737 -19.80 3.84 -4.41
N ASP A 738 -19.41 4.51 -3.33
CA ASP A 738 -18.02 4.47 -2.88
C ASP A 738 -17.67 3.06 -2.35
N TYR A 739 -16.44 2.60 -2.57
CA TYR A 739 -16.00 1.27 -2.13
C TYR A 739 -16.20 1.07 -0.62
N ARG A 740 -16.14 2.13 0.20
CA ARG A 740 -16.44 2.04 1.63
C ARG A 740 -17.89 1.68 1.89
N GLU A 741 -18.83 2.28 1.14
CA GLU A 741 -20.26 1.93 1.22
C GLU A 741 -20.51 0.50 0.75
N ILE A 742 -19.82 0.06 -0.31
CA ILE A 742 -19.88 -1.32 -0.80
C ILE A 742 -19.45 -2.28 0.32
N LEU A 743 -18.28 -2.06 0.92
CA LEU A 743 -17.75 -2.94 1.96
C LEU A 743 -18.64 -2.97 3.20
N LEU A 744 -19.09 -1.82 3.69
CA LEU A 744 -19.92 -1.73 4.89
C LEU A 744 -21.34 -2.27 4.70
N HIS A 745 -21.80 -2.44 3.45
CA HIS A 745 -23.04 -3.17 3.14
C HIS A 745 -22.88 -4.69 3.30
N TYR A 746 -21.70 -5.24 3.02
CA TYR A 746 -21.44 -6.69 3.11
C TYR A 746 -20.81 -7.13 4.44
N PHE A 747 -20.13 -6.23 5.15
CA PHE A 747 -19.44 -6.50 6.41
C PHE A 747 -20.05 -5.66 7.54
N ASN A 748 -21.16 -6.15 8.07
CA ASN A 748 -22.01 -5.38 8.99
C ASN A 748 -21.30 -5.00 10.29
N GLY A 749 -21.27 -3.70 10.59
CA GLY A 749 -20.64 -3.17 11.81
C GLY A 749 -19.11 -3.20 11.80
N ALA A 750 -18.47 -3.59 10.69
CA ALA A 750 -17.04 -3.44 10.51
C ALA A 750 -16.65 -1.96 10.31
N SER A 751 -15.37 -1.67 10.47
CA SER A 751 -14.69 -0.42 10.12
C SER A 751 -13.62 -0.68 9.07
N ILE A 752 -13.19 0.37 8.36
CA ILE A 752 -12.07 0.30 7.42
C ILE A 752 -10.93 1.11 8.01
N ASP A 753 -9.87 0.42 8.43
CA ASP A 753 -8.71 1.01 9.08
C ASP A 753 -7.45 0.84 8.24
N LYS A 754 -6.50 1.77 8.36
CA LYS A 754 -5.18 1.68 7.72
C LYS A 754 -4.16 1.11 8.72
N GLN A 755 -3.61 -0.07 8.44
CA GLN A 755 -2.70 -0.78 9.34
C GLN A 755 -1.22 -0.39 9.17
N TYR A 756 -0.82 0.07 7.98
CA TYR A 756 0.56 0.47 7.68
C TYR A 756 0.67 1.54 6.59
#